data_AF-F5IYM9-F1
#
_entry.id   AF-F5IYM9-F1
#
_cell.length_a   1.000
_cell.length_b   1.000
_cell.length_c   1.000
_cell.angle_alpha   90.00
_cell.angle_beta   90.00
_cell.angle_gamma   90.00
#
_symmetry.space_group_name_H-M   'P 1'
#
loop_
_entity.id
_entity.type
_entity.pdbx_description
1 polymer ?
#
loop_
_entity_poly.entity_id
_entity_poly.type
_entity_poly.pdbx_seq_one_letter_code
_entity_poly.pdbx_strand_id
1 'polypeptide(L)'
;MINNRDLSWLTFNERVLQEAQDKSVPLMQRLRFLGIFSNNQDEFIKVRVANIVRLSQIKGKKTPRFSGGYTGRELLPLVNAGVYAGQKKFVHTYTEVLDEMEQQGIYVINEKQLSRKQKQFCRDYFSSVVSQRLVPLILKKTTQIPFLQDNNIYHAVKMTSGKNCKNPRYAIIQIPVSSSCPRFIVLPSVKDRNDIIFLDDIIRLCLDEIFFMFNYKYISAYTFKLMRDAQLTLDDDISKSLIEKMEDGLQNRLHGQPVRLIYDKEMPDDLLDIIATKLRLKGNEGLDAGGRYHLMRDLMKFPKVRPDLESKSPEPLQHPDIKAFSSILKVISRKDILLNYPYHTFNHFIDFLREAAIDPKVESIYITLYRVAERSKVINALINAAKNGKKVVVLLELLARFDEEQNVEYSELLQKEGIKVIHGANGLKVHSKLVLVQRKDRGYAYIGTGNFNESTAQIYGDFGLFTSNSQIVADAAAVFDFLLNTHKHFSFKQLMISPYYMREQFETLIKQEIKNAQSGKKAYIYAKFNSLTDEDMISLLYKASQAGVEIRLIVRGACCLQPQVKDQSENIRVISIVDKYLEHARLAIFHNNGDENIYIMSADWMTRNLDRRVEVGTPILDKKIKETLKEFFNIQWSDNEKARDLTIFGSNEYVEKGDNQPCRSQMALYDFYKNLNKETK
;
A
#
# COMPACT_ATOMS: atom_id res chain seq x y z
N MET A 1 22.11 -1.75 -19.16
CA MET A 1 22.10 -2.59 -17.94
C MET A 1 20.90 -2.15 -17.09
N ILE A 2 20.31 -3.00 -16.25
CA ILE A 2 19.20 -2.59 -15.36
C ILE A 2 19.49 -2.99 -13.92
N ASN A 3 18.96 -2.23 -12.97
CA ASN A 3 19.00 -2.58 -11.55
C ASN A 3 18.05 -3.75 -11.25
N ASN A 4 18.35 -4.51 -10.20
CA ASN A 4 17.42 -5.50 -9.69
C ASN A 4 16.23 -4.81 -8.98
N ARG A 5 15.02 -5.28 -9.28
CA ARG A 5 13.77 -4.78 -8.73
C ARG A 5 13.70 -4.83 -7.21
N ASP A 6 14.13 -5.92 -6.60
CA ASP A 6 14.01 -6.13 -5.16
C ASP A 6 15.03 -5.31 -4.38
N LEU A 7 16.24 -5.13 -4.93
CA LEU A 7 17.20 -4.16 -4.40
C LEU A 7 16.69 -2.72 -4.53
N SER A 8 16.10 -2.36 -5.69
CA SER A 8 15.47 -1.06 -5.90
C SER A 8 14.25 -0.83 -5.00
N TRP A 9 13.56 -1.89 -4.58
CA TRP A 9 12.49 -1.78 -3.59
C TRP A 9 13.04 -1.47 -2.19
N LEU A 10 14.20 -2.03 -1.81
CA LEU A 10 14.84 -1.72 -0.53
C LEU A 10 15.27 -0.25 -0.46
N THR A 11 15.81 0.30 -1.56
CA THR A 11 16.15 1.74 -1.63
C THR A 11 14.91 2.62 -1.54
N PHE A 12 13.77 2.18 -2.10
CA PHE A 12 12.48 2.85 -1.87
C PHE A 12 12.09 2.86 -0.38
N ASN A 13 12.15 1.72 0.30
CA ASN A 13 11.75 1.68 1.71
C ASN A 13 12.73 2.49 2.58
N GLU A 14 13.99 2.59 2.19
CA GLU A 14 14.94 3.50 2.83
C GLU A 14 14.52 4.98 2.71
N ARG A 15 13.96 5.43 1.59
CA ARG A 15 13.38 6.79 1.50
C ARG A 15 12.20 7.00 2.46
N VAL A 16 11.42 5.96 2.73
CA VAL A 16 10.37 6.02 3.78
C VAL A 16 11.01 6.19 5.16
N LEU A 17 12.15 5.55 5.42
CA LEU A 17 12.90 5.75 6.67
C LEU A 17 13.52 7.15 6.75
N GLN A 18 13.96 7.73 5.63
CA GLN A 18 14.47 9.11 5.60
C GLN A 18 13.40 10.12 6.07
N GLU A 19 12.11 9.90 5.79
CA GLU A 19 11.04 10.75 6.33
C GLU A 19 10.90 10.65 7.86
N ALA A 20 11.32 9.53 8.48
CA ALA A 20 11.41 9.43 9.93
C ALA A 20 12.67 10.12 10.51
N GLN A 21 13.69 10.33 9.68
CA GLN A 21 14.97 10.96 10.05
C GLN A 21 14.94 12.48 9.84
N ASP A 22 14.14 12.94 8.89
CA ASP A 22 14.02 14.35 8.51
C ASP A 22 13.33 15.18 9.61
N LYS A 23 14.05 16.12 10.20
CA LYS A 23 13.55 17.00 11.28
C LYS A 23 12.49 18.01 10.79
N SER A 24 12.36 18.24 9.48
CA SER A 24 11.28 19.07 8.92
C SER A 24 9.90 18.36 9.01
N VAL A 25 9.90 17.04 9.20
CA VAL A 25 8.69 16.26 9.39
C VAL A 25 8.26 16.35 10.87
N PRO A 26 6.98 16.65 11.16
CA PRO A 26 6.49 16.71 12.54
C PRO A 26 6.78 15.42 13.30
N LEU A 27 7.15 15.55 14.59
CA LEU A 27 7.66 14.45 15.39
C LEU A 27 6.73 13.22 15.40
N MET A 28 5.42 13.42 15.55
CA MET A 28 4.45 12.32 15.56
C MET A 28 4.35 11.63 14.19
N GLN A 29 4.62 12.35 13.10
CA GLN A 29 4.63 11.75 11.75
C GLN A 29 5.91 10.96 11.49
N ARG A 30 7.05 11.39 12.02
CA ARG A 30 8.30 10.60 11.98
C ARG A 30 8.11 9.24 12.64
N LEU A 31 7.42 9.20 13.79
CA LEU A 31 7.04 7.95 14.45
C LEU A 31 6.12 7.08 13.57
N ARG A 32 5.15 7.69 12.87
CA ARG A 32 4.29 6.95 11.93
C ARG A 32 5.06 6.43 10.72
N PHE A 33 6.04 7.17 10.20
CA PHE A 33 6.92 6.71 9.12
C PHE A 33 7.75 5.49 9.53
N LEU A 34 8.20 5.40 10.79
CA LEU A 34 8.79 4.16 11.33
C LEU A 34 7.80 2.99 11.25
N GLY A 35 6.53 3.23 11.60
CA GLY A 35 5.47 2.23 11.44
C GLY A 35 5.24 1.83 9.98
N ILE A 36 5.21 2.79 9.05
CA ILE A 36 5.06 2.53 7.60
C ILE A 36 6.25 1.71 7.09
N PHE A 37 7.48 2.11 7.43
CA PHE A 37 8.70 1.39 7.09
C PHE A 37 8.63 -0.08 7.55
N SER A 38 8.24 -0.31 8.80
CA SER A 38 8.11 -1.65 9.37
C SER A 38 7.03 -2.47 8.66
N ASN A 39 5.86 -1.89 8.37
CA ASN A 39 4.82 -2.57 7.62
C ASN A 39 5.28 -2.97 6.21
N ASN A 40 5.93 -2.04 5.50
CA ASN A 40 6.47 -2.31 4.17
C ASN A 40 7.53 -3.42 4.20
N GLN A 41 8.44 -3.37 5.18
CA GLN A 41 9.49 -4.38 5.37
C GLN A 41 8.89 -5.77 5.62
N ASP A 42 7.88 -5.85 6.49
CA ASP A 42 7.17 -7.09 6.79
C ASP A 42 6.56 -7.70 5.51
N GLU A 43 5.86 -6.88 4.73
CA GLU A 43 5.25 -7.28 3.47
C GLU A 43 6.26 -7.73 2.41
N PHE A 44 7.40 -7.04 2.32
CA PHE A 44 8.49 -7.42 1.43
C PHE A 44 9.09 -8.77 1.82
N ILE A 45 9.30 -9.02 3.11
CA ILE A 45 9.82 -10.31 3.60
C ILE A 45 8.81 -11.43 3.28
N LYS A 46 7.54 -11.24 3.64
CA LYS A 46 6.47 -12.24 3.43
C LYS A 46 6.29 -12.64 1.98
N VAL A 47 6.43 -11.69 1.04
CA VAL A 47 6.10 -11.92 -0.37
C VAL A 47 7.35 -12.11 -1.24
N ARG A 48 8.33 -11.21 -1.11
CA ARG A 48 9.46 -11.13 -2.03
C ARG A 48 10.60 -12.02 -1.57
N VAL A 49 11.02 -11.90 -0.31
CA VAL A 49 12.11 -12.73 0.23
C VAL A 49 11.71 -14.20 0.24
N ALA A 50 10.49 -14.54 0.66
CA ALA A 50 9.98 -15.91 0.58
C ALA A 50 10.10 -16.52 -0.83
N ASN A 51 9.73 -15.78 -1.87
CA ASN A 51 9.87 -16.23 -3.26
C ASN A 51 11.35 -16.36 -3.69
N ILE A 52 12.24 -15.48 -3.23
CA ILE A 52 13.69 -15.56 -3.51
C ILE A 52 14.28 -16.81 -2.85
N VAL A 53 13.92 -17.09 -1.59
CA VAL A 53 14.35 -18.29 -0.86
C VAL A 53 13.88 -19.56 -1.58
N ARG A 54 12.61 -19.63 -1.99
CA ARG A 54 12.10 -20.78 -2.75
C ARG A 54 12.90 -21.00 -4.05
N LEU A 55 13.16 -19.94 -4.80
CA LEU A 55 13.89 -20.03 -6.06
C LEU A 55 15.40 -20.27 -5.89
N SER A 56 16.00 -19.94 -4.74
CA SER A 56 17.42 -20.22 -4.45
C SER A 56 17.69 -21.71 -4.18
N GLN A 57 16.66 -22.45 -3.74
CA GLN A 57 16.73 -23.89 -3.45
C GLN A 57 16.69 -24.76 -4.73
N ILE A 58 16.16 -24.24 -5.84
CA ILE A 58 16.12 -24.98 -7.12
C ILE A 58 17.55 -25.23 -7.65
N LYS A 59 17.83 -26.47 -8.07
CA LYS A 59 19.13 -26.91 -8.66
C LYS A 59 18.89 -27.38 -10.11
N GLY A 60 19.70 -26.93 -11.08
CA GLY A 60 19.64 -27.42 -12.47
C GLY A 60 20.14 -26.41 -13.53
N LYS A 61 20.23 -26.84 -14.81
CA LYS A 61 20.77 -26.03 -15.94
C LYS A 61 19.87 -24.85 -16.39
N LYS A 62 18.62 -24.75 -15.91
CA LYS A 62 17.66 -23.67 -16.25
C LYS A 62 17.14 -22.96 -14.99
N THR A 63 18.04 -22.46 -14.14
CA THR A 63 17.66 -21.70 -12.95
C THR A 63 16.94 -20.40 -13.35
N PRO A 64 15.72 -20.13 -12.84
CA PRO A 64 15.03 -18.88 -13.09
C PRO A 64 15.87 -17.68 -12.64
N ARG A 65 15.89 -16.62 -13.45
CA ARG A 65 16.57 -15.37 -13.13
C ARG A 65 15.56 -14.30 -12.74
N PHE A 66 15.97 -13.47 -11.79
CA PHE A 66 15.31 -12.23 -11.45
C PHE A 66 15.81 -11.09 -12.34
N SER A 67 15.11 -9.95 -12.31
CA SER A 67 15.52 -8.72 -13.00
C SER A 67 16.99 -8.37 -12.74
N GLY A 68 17.69 -7.89 -13.75
CA GLY A 68 19.14 -7.62 -13.67
C GLY A 68 20.01 -8.88 -13.74
N GLY A 69 19.42 -10.05 -14.03
CA GLY A 69 20.15 -11.28 -14.36
C GLY A 69 20.54 -12.16 -13.17
N TYR A 70 20.15 -11.81 -11.95
CA TYR A 70 20.50 -12.54 -10.73
C TYR A 70 19.77 -13.88 -10.61
N THR A 71 20.46 -14.92 -10.17
CA THR A 71 19.83 -16.12 -9.62
C THR A 71 19.37 -15.88 -8.17
N GLY A 72 18.46 -16.72 -7.67
CA GLY A 72 18.01 -16.62 -6.27
C GLY A 72 19.15 -16.77 -5.26
N ARG A 73 20.21 -17.52 -5.58
CA ARG A 73 21.38 -17.70 -4.70
C ARG A 73 22.28 -16.48 -4.63
N GLU A 74 22.39 -15.74 -5.72
CA GLU A 74 23.17 -14.49 -5.77
C GLU A 74 22.39 -13.33 -5.14
N LEU A 75 21.06 -13.30 -5.35
CA LEU A 75 20.22 -12.21 -4.87
C LEU A 75 19.94 -12.27 -3.36
N LEU A 76 19.75 -13.47 -2.79
CA LEU A 76 19.35 -13.64 -1.40
C LEU A 76 20.33 -12.98 -0.40
N PRO A 77 21.66 -13.15 -0.50
CA PRO A 77 22.61 -12.48 0.39
C PRO A 77 22.54 -10.96 0.29
N LEU A 78 22.39 -10.40 -0.92
CA LEU A 78 22.30 -8.95 -1.15
C LEU A 78 21.03 -8.36 -0.52
N VAL A 79 19.90 -9.04 -0.69
CA VAL A 79 18.62 -8.64 -0.10
C VAL A 79 18.69 -8.72 1.42
N ASN A 80 19.23 -9.81 1.98
CA ASN A 80 19.37 -9.95 3.43
C ASN A 80 20.29 -8.87 4.02
N ALA A 81 21.38 -8.53 3.35
CA ALA A 81 22.27 -7.44 3.77
C ALA A 81 21.54 -6.08 3.79
N GLY A 82 20.75 -5.77 2.75
CA GLY A 82 19.96 -4.55 2.70
C GLY A 82 18.85 -4.49 3.76
N VAL A 83 18.17 -5.62 4.03
CA VAL A 83 17.19 -5.75 5.12
C VAL A 83 17.86 -5.48 6.48
N TYR A 84 19.03 -6.08 6.72
CA TYR A 84 19.78 -5.88 7.97
C TYR A 84 20.26 -4.45 8.15
N ALA A 85 20.79 -3.82 7.09
CA ALA A 85 21.20 -2.42 7.11
C ALA A 85 20.02 -1.48 7.42
N GLY A 86 18.87 -1.71 6.78
CA GLY A 86 17.64 -0.97 7.05
C GLY A 86 17.17 -1.12 8.50
N GLN A 87 17.21 -2.34 9.04
CA GLN A 87 16.85 -2.59 10.44
C GLN A 87 17.77 -1.87 11.44
N LYS A 88 19.08 -1.82 11.18
CA LYS A 88 20.03 -1.08 12.02
C LYS A 88 19.71 0.42 12.04
N LYS A 89 19.44 1.02 10.86
CA LYS A 89 19.03 2.42 10.76
C LYS A 89 17.69 2.68 11.46
N PHE A 90 16.73 1.77 11.31
CA PHE A 90 15.43 1.85 12.00
C PHE A 90 15.59 1.93 13.52
N VAL A 91 16.38 1.04 14.13
CA VAL A 91 16.56 1.02 15.59
C VAL A 91 17.18 2.32 16.07
N HIS A 92 18.20 2.83 15.37
CA HIS A 92 18.83 4.09 15.71
C HIS A 92 17.86 5.26 15.63
N THR A 93 17.15 5.41 14.51
CA THR A 93 16.15 6.48 14.33
C THR A 93 14.98 6.37 15.30
N TYR A 94 14.55 5.15 15.65
CA TYR A 94 13.51 4.94 16.66
C TYR A 94 13.94 5.45 18.03
N THR A 95 15.16 5.16 18.46
CA THR A 95 15.70 5.69 19.73
C THR A 95 15.75 7.22 19.71
N GLU A 96 16.27 7.83 18.64
CA GLU A 96 16.31 9.30 18.53
C GLU A 96 14.91 9.94 18.59
N VAL A 97 13.93 9.34 17.90
CA VAL A 97 12.54 9.82 17.94
C VAL A 97 11.97 9.70 19.35
N LEU A 98 12.25 8.62 20.08
CA LEU A 98 11.83 8.50 21.48
C LEU A 98 12.48 9.56 22.37
N ASP A 99 13.79 9.82 22.22
CA ASP A 99 14.49 10.84 23.00
C ASP A 99 13.90 12.25 22.75
N GLU A 100 13.55 12.57 21.50
CA GLU A 100 12.88 13.81 21.16
C GLU A 100 11.43 13.87 21.69
N MET A 101 10.73 12.73 21.71
CA MET A 101 9.40 12.64 22.33
C MET A 101 9.47 12.96 23.83
N GLU A 102 10.49 12.46 24.53
CA GLU A 102 10.69 12.75 25.95
C GLU A 102 10.95 14.24 26.20
N GLN A 103 11.73 14.91 25.33
CA GLN A 103 11.93 16.37 25.39
C GLN A 103 10.62 17.16 25.20
N GLN A 104 9.66 16.59 24.48
CA GLN A 104 8.32 17.14 24.29
C GLN A 104 7.29 16.64 25.33
N GLY A 105 7.75 16.02 26.43
CA GLY A 105 6.89 15.56 27.51
C GLY A 105 6.05 14.32 27.16
N ILE A 106 6.44 13.54 26.15
CA ILE A 106 5.80 12.29 25.75
C ILE A 106 6.74 11.14 26.09
N TYR A 107 6.35 10.28 27.02
CA TYR A 107 7.19 9.19 27.52
C TYR A 107 6.56 7.85 27.18
N VAL A 108 7.33 6.96 26.54
CA VAL A 108 6.93 5.56 26.34
C VAL A 108 7.59 4.72 27.43
N ILE A 109 6.81 4.37 28.46
CA ILE A 109 7.31 3.70 29.66
C ILE A 109 6.86 2.23 29.72
N ASN A 110 7.61 1.41 30.47
CA ASN A 110 7.32 0.00 30.70
C ASN A 110 6.81 -0.27 32.12
N GLU A 111 6.48 -1.53 32.42
CA GLU A 111 5.90 -1.98 33.68
C GLU A 111 6.76 -1.71 34.92
N LYS A 112 8.07 -1.49 34.74
CA LYS A 112 9.04 -1.24 35.82
C LYS A 112 9.17 0.24 36.17
N GLN A 113 8.61 1.13 35.35
CA GLN A 113 8.72 2.59 35.49
C GLN A 113 7.42 3.24 35.98
N LEU A 114 6.39 2.43 36.30
CA LEU A 114 5.07 2.91 36.69
C LEU A 114 5.03 3.47 38.12
N SER A 115 4.35 4.60 38.29
CA SER A 115 3.94 5.07 39.63
C SER A 115 2.86 4.16 40.23
N ARG A 116 2.62 4.27 41.55
CA ARG A 116 1.57 3.50 42.24
C ARG A 116 0.18 3.71 41.63
N LYS A 117 -0.15 4.96 41.25
CA LYS A 117 -1.44 5.30 40.60
C LYS A 117 -1.55 4.66 39.22
N GLN A 118 -0.49 4.74 38.41
CA GLN A 118 -0.47 4.12 37.08
C GLN A 118 -0.51 2.59 37.16
N LYS A 119 0.17 1.98 38.14
CA LYS A 119 0.10 0.53 38.38
C LYS A 119 -1.33 0.08 38.68
N GLN A 120 -2.06 0.83 39.51
CA GLN A 120 -3.47 0.55 39.79
C GLN A 120 -4.32 0.71 38.53
N PHE A 121 -4.16 1.81 37.78
CA PHE A 121 -4.85 2.03 36.51
C PHE A 121 -4.63 0.86 35.52
N CYS A 122 -3.39 0.40 35.37
CA CYS A 122 -3.07 -0.74 34.50
C CYS A 122 -3.77 -2.03 34.96
N ARG A 123 -3.86 -2.28 36.28
CA ARG A 123 -4.57 -3.45 36.82
C ARG A 123 -6.08 -3.35 36.61
N ASP A 124 -6.65 -2.16 36.77
CA ASP A 124 -8.09 -1.92 36.54
C ASP A 124 -8.42 -2.08 35.05
N TYR A 125 -7.58 -1.52 34.17
CA TYR A 125 -7.68 -1.68 32.72
C TYR A 125 -7.51 -3.15 32.31
N PHE A 126 -6.55 -3.85 32.92
CA PHE A 126 -6.37 -5.27 32.71
C PHE A 126 -7.63 -6.06 33.10
N SER A 127 -8.17 -5.82 34.29
CA SER A 127 -9.35 -6.54 34.79
C SER A 127 -10.60 -6.27 33.94
N SER A 128 -10.82 -5.03 33.52
CA SER A 128 -12.04 -4.61 32.81
C SER A 128 -12.01 -4.85 31.31
N VAL A 129 -10.84 -4.73 30.67
CA VAL A 129 -10.71 -4.80 29.20
C VAL A 129 -9.90 -6.02 28.77
N VAL A 130 -8.72 -6.24 29.35
CA VAL A 130 -7.76 -7.20 28.80
C VAL A 130 -8.06 -8.64 29.19
N SER A 131 -8.40 -8.88 30.47
CA SER A 131 -8.50 -10.20 31.09
C SER A 131 -9.50 -11.12 30.36
N GLN A 132 -10.67 -10.58 30.00
CA GLN A 132 -11.75 -11.29 29.29
C GLN A 132 -11.36 -11.73 27.87
N ARG A 133 -10.27 -11.17 27.33
CA ARG A 133 -9.77 -11.45 25.97
C ARG A 133 -8.50 -12.32 25.98
N LEU A 134 -7.97 -12.64 27.15
CA LEU A 134 -6.76 -13.47 27.28
C LEU A 134 -7.12 -14.91 27.56
N VAL A 135 -6.55 -15.80 26.73
CA VAL A 135 -6.57 -17.24 26.97
C VAL A 135 -5.13 -17.75 26.94
N PRO A 136 -4.47 -17.87 28.11
CA PRO A 136 -3.13 -18.44 28.18
C PRO A 136 -3.11 -19.91 27.79
N LEU A 137 -2.14 -20.29 26.96
CA LEU A 137 -1.91 -21.68 26.54
C LEU A 137 -0.72 -22.27 27.30
N ILE A 138 -0.96 -23.24 28.17
CA ILE A 138 0.11 -23.94 28.89
C ILE A 138 0.81 -24.95 27.97
N LEU A 139 2.14 -24.83 27.85
CA LEU A 139 2.97 -25.72 27.05
C LEU A 139 3.45 -26.91 27.90
N LYS A 140 2.96 -28.10 27.58
CA LYS A 140 3.44 -29.41 28.04
C LYS A 140 4.07 -30.17 26.88
N LYS A 141 4.74 -31.29 27.15
CA LYS A 141 5.28 -32.17 26.09
C LYS A 141 4.21 -32.55 25.07
N THR A 142 3.01 -32.93 25.54
CA THR A 142 1.86 -33.32 24.70
C THR A 142 1.04 -32.15 24.15
N THR A 143 1.25 -30.91 24.60
CA THR A 143 0.49 -29.76 24.11
C THR A 143 0.78 -29.53 22.63
N GLN A 144 -0.25 -29.61 21.79
CA GLN A 144 -0.20 -29.09 20.43
C GLN A 144 -0.47 -27.58 20.51
N ILE A 145 0.44 -26.77 19.97
CA ILE A 145 0.21 -25.32 19.87
C ILE A 145 -0.91 -25.14 18.84
N PRO A 146 -2.00 -24.40 19.16
CA PRO A 146 -3.01 -24.06 18.19
C PRO A 146 -2.39 -23.22 17.07
N PHE A 147 -3.13 -23.01 16.00
CA PHE A 147 -2.62 -22.15 14.96
C PHE A 147 -2.37 -20.72 15.49
N LEU A 148 -1.12 -20.28 15.42
CA LEU A 148 -0.72 -18.92 15.76
C LEU A 148 -0.73 -18.07 14.48
N GLN A 149 -1.61 -17.08 14.44
CA GLN A 149 -1.72 -16.07 13.37
C GLN A 149 -0.43 -15.23 13.26
N ASP A 150 -0.02 -14.90 12.03
CA ASP A 150 1.23 -14.21 11.68
C ASP A 150 1.21 -12.69 11.91
N ASN A 151 0.02 -12.09 11.98
CA ASN A 151 -0.18 -10.66 12.24
C ASN A 151 -0.34 -10.32 13.73
N ASN A 152 -0.30 -11.33 14.60
CA ASN A 152 -0.42 -11.16 16.04
C ASN A 152 0.94 -11.26 16.73
N ILE A 153 0.94 -10.80 17.97
CA ILE A 153 2.10 -10.81 18.85
C ILE A 153 1.77 -11.74 20.01
N TYR A 154 2.79 -12.45 20.47
CA TYR A 154 2.65 -13.41 21.55
C TYR A 154 3.72 -13.15 22.61
N HIS A 155 3.36 -13.43 23.86
CA HIS A 155 4.31 -13.58 24.96
C HIS A 155 4.55 -15.06 25.21
N ALA A 156 5.81 -15.45 25.17
CA ALA A 156 6.29 -16.70 25.71
C ALA A 156 6.61 -16.51 27.20
N VAL A 157 5.91 -17.21 28.07
CA VAL A 157 6.02 -17.09 29.52
C VAL A 157 6.82 -18.26 30.08
N LYS A 158 7.76 -17.98 30.98
CA LYS A 158 8.52 -18.96 31.76
C LYS A 158 8.24 -18.76 33.25
N MET A 159 7.87 -19.84 33.92
CA MET A 159 7.63 -19.90 35.37
C MET A 159 8.58 -20.91 36.00
N THR A 160 9.32 -20.51 37.04
CA THR A 160 10.29 -21.37 37.72
C THR A 160 10.20 -21.26 39.24
N SER A 161 10.51 -22.35 39.94
CA SER A 161 10.64 -22.36 41.41
C SER A 161 12.04 -21.89 41.88
N GLY A 162 12.98 -21.69 40.96
CA GLY A 162 14.37 -21.30 41.23
C GLY A 162 15.22 -21.24 39.95
N LYS A 163 16.44 -20.68 40.02
CA LYS A 163 17.32 -20.48 38.84
C LYS A 163 17.71 -21.79 38.13
N ASN A 164 17.91 -22.87 38.88
CA ASN A 164 18.26 -24.21 38.36
C ASN A 164 17.06 -25.18 38.39
N CYS A 165 15.84 -24.67 38.16
CA CYS A 165 14.64 -25.49 38.20
C CYS A 165 14.69 -26.59 37.12
N LYS A 166 14.62 -27.86 37.53
CA LYS A 166 14.60 -29.00 36.60
C LYS A 166 13.34 -29.06 35.73
N ASN A 167 12.22 -28.51 36.21
CA ASN A 167 10.91 -28.58 35.57
C ASN A 167 10.25 -27.18 35.50
N PRO A 168 10.78 -26.26 34.67
CA PRO A 168 10.11 -25.00 34.40
C PRO A 168 8.75 -25.23 33.73
N ARG A 169 7.80 -24.33 33.99
CA ARG A 169 6.51 -24.31 33.29
C ARG A 169 6.52 -23.21 32.25
N TYR A 170 5.90 -23.49 31.12
CA TYR A 170 5.86 -22.57 29.99
C TYR A 170 4.43 -22.29 29.56
N ALA A 171 4.20 -21.09 29.05
CA ALA A 171 2.92 -20.72 28.48
C ALA A 171 3.09 -19.77 27.29
N ILE A 172 2.05 -19.66 26.47
CA ILE A 172 1.92 -18.66 25.42
C ILE A 172 0.70 -17.80 25.71
N ILE A 173 0.84 -16.49 25.58
CA ILE A 173 -0.28 -15.54 25.65
C ILE A 173 -0.31 -14.76 24.34
N GLN A 174 -1.44 -14.78 23.64
CA GLN A 174 -1.66 -13.88 22.53
C GLN A 174 -2.02 -12.48 23.04
N ILE A 175 -1.38 -11.44 22.50
CA ILE A 175 -1.69 -10.06 22.84
C ILE A 175 -2.95 -9.62 22.06
N PRO A 176 -4.06 -9.26 22.73
CA PRO A 176 -5.38 -9.10 22.09
C PRO A 176 -5.58 -7.69 21.53
N VAL A 177 -4.71 -7.29 20.59
CA VAL A 177 -4.79 -5.96 19.96
C VAL A 177 -6.04 -5.85 19.09
N SER A 178 -6.89 -4.87 19.37
CA SER A 178 -8.09 -4.56 18.59
C SER A 178 -8.45 -3.08 18.70
N SER A 179 -9.49 -2.62 17.98
CA SER A 179 -10.03 -1.27 18.16
C SER A 179 -10.53 -1.03 19.60
N SER A 180 -11.08 -2.05 20.24
CA SER A 180 -11.54 -2.01 21.64
C SER A 180 -10.43 -2.22 22.69
N CYS A 181 -9.26 -2.67 22.26
CA CYS A 181 -8.10 -2.94 23.11
C CYS A 181 -6.83 -2.49 22.35
N PRO A 182 -6.59 -1.17 22.25
CA PRO A 182 -5.49 -0.62 21.48
C PRO A 182 -4.15 -1.06 22.09
N ARG A 183 -3.12 -1.14 21.24
CA ARG A 183 -1.78 -1.54 21.68
C ARG A 183 -1.07 -0.47 22.52
N PHE A 184 -1.41 0.80 22.34
CA PHE A 184 -0.86 1.91 23.11
C PHE A 184 -1.95 2.46 24.03
N ILE A 185 -1.65 2.53 25.32
CA ILE A 185 -2.56 3.04 26.34
C ILE A 185 -1.94 4.31 26.92
N VAL A 186 -2.70 5.40 26.89
CA VAL A 186 -2.33 6.65 27.57
C VAL A 186 -2.64 6.50 29.06
N LEU A 187 -1.64 6.71 29.91
CA LEU A 187 -1.74 6.57 31.35
C LEU A 187 -2.19 7.88 32.00
N PRO A 188 -2.77 7.81 33.21
CA PRO A 188 -2.93 8.98 34.06
C PRO A 188 -1.54 9.58 34.37
N SER A 189 -1.33 10.82 33.95
CA SER A 189 -0.07 11.54 34.11
C SER A 189 -0.29 12.92 34.73
N VAL A 190 0.79 13.50 35.25
CA VAL A 190 0.78 14.90 35.73
C VAL A 190 0.66 15.87 34.56
N LYS A 191 0.29 17.12 34.84
CA LYS A 191 0.13 18.15 33.80
C LYS A 191 1.40 18.26 32.94
N ASP A 192 1.21 18.44 31.63
CA ASP A 192 2.27 18.60 30.62
C ASP A 192 3.20 17.37 30.44
N ARG A 193 2.83 16.23 31.04
CA ARG A 193 3.45 14.92 30.84
C ARG A 193 2.42 13.94 30.28
N ASN A 194 2.79 13.19 29.25
CA ASN A 194 1.98 12.14 28.65
C ASN A 194 2.76 10.83 28.72
N ASP A 195 2.37 9.93 29.64
CA ASP A 195 2.96 8.60 29.71
C ASP A 195 2.12 7.62 28.88
N ILE A 196 2.77 6.86 28.01
CA ILE A 196 2.17 5.83 27.17
C ILE A 196 2.83 4.50 27.53
N ILE A 197 2.02 3.45 27.65
CA ILE A 197 2.50 2.08 27.85
C ILE A 197 2.00 1.17 26.74
N PHE A 198 2.82 0.18 26.37
CA PHE A 198 2.38 -0.91 25.50
C PHE A 198 1.45 -1.86 26.25
N LEU A 199 0.40 -2.35 25.58
CA LEU A 199 -0.43 -3.45 26.06
C LEU A 199 0.41 -4.67 26.42
N ASP A 200 1.50 -4.90 25.67
CA ASP A 200 2.53 -5.89 25.95
C ASP A 200 3.01 -5.84 27.41
N ASP A 201 3.28 -4.63 27.95
CA ASP A 201 3.79 -4.45 29.31
C ASP A 201 2.70 -4.45 30.38
N ILE A 202 1.46 -4.05 30.05
CA ILE A 202 0.31 -4.24 30.96
C ILE A 202 0.12 -5.74 31.24
N ILE A 203 0.25 -6.59 30.22
CA ILE A 203 0.17 -8.05 30.39
C ILE A 203 1.36 -8.56 31.22
N ARG A 204 2.57 -8.03 31.02
CA ARG A 204 3.76 -8.39 31.84
C ARG A 204 3.58 -8.02 33.31
N LEU A 205 3.01 -6.85 33.57
CA LEU A 205 2.69 -6.38 34.93
C LEU A 205 1.72 -7.31 35.64
N CYS A 206 0.79 -7.92 34.88
CA CYS A 206 -0.31 -8.71 35.41
C CYS A 206 -0.09 -10.23 35.29
N LEU A 207 1.15 -10.68 35.11
CA LEU A 207 1.47 -12.12 34.98
C LEU A 207 1.06 -12.89 36.25
N ASP A 208 1.22 -12.28 37.42
CA ASP A 208 0.83 -12.90 38.69
C ASP A 208 -0.69 -13.13 38.76
N GLU A 209 -1.49 -12.16 38.32
CA GLU A 209 -2.94 -12.25 38.22
C GLU A 209 -3.40 -13.23 37.15
N ILE A 210 -2.65 -13.41 36.06
CA ILE A 210 -2.96 -14.38 34.99
C ILE A 210 -2.70 -15.81 35.44
N PHE A 211 -1.57 -16.04 36.12
CA PHE A 211 -1.09 -17.37 36.50
C PHE A 211 -1.25 -17.68 37.99
N PHE A 212 -2.20 -17.02 38.67
CA PHE A 212 -2.43 -17.13 40.12
C PHE A 212 -2.64 -18.57 40.61
N MET A 213 -3.11 -19.47 39.75
CA MET A 213 -3.32 -20.89 40.05
C MET A 213 -2.04 -21.74 40.08
N PHE A 214 -0.89 -21.19 39.68
CA PHE A 214 0.39 -21.89 39.63
C PHE A 214 1.33 -21.42 40.73
N ASN A 215 2.05 -22.38 41.34
CA ASN A 215 3.10 -22.07 42.30
C ASN A 215 4.44 -21.88 41.56
N TYR A 216 5.00 -20.68 41.66
CA TYR A 216 6.33 -20.34 41.15
C TYR A 216 6.99 -19.28 42.04
N LYS A 217 8.31 -19.14 41.93
CA LYS A 217 9.09 -18.07 42.59
C LYS A 217 9.46 -16.95 41.62
N TYR A 218 9.63 -17.29 40.34
CA TYR A 218 9.97 -16.34 39.28
C TYR A 218 9.06 -16.58 38.07
N ILE A 219 8.58 -15.49 37.49
CA ILE A 219 7.82 -15.47 36.24
C ILE A 219 8.38 -14.39 35.31
N SER A 220 8.54 -14.72 34.03
CA SER A 220 9.00 -13.79 33.01
C SER A 220 8.29 -14.04 31.69
N ALA A 221 8.18 -13.00 30.86
CA ALA A 221 7.51 -13.06 29.56
C ALA A 221 8.33 -12.36 28.48
N TYR A 222 8.47 -13.03 27.34
CA TYR A 222 9.31 -12.64 26.22
C TYR A 222 8.48 -12.57 24.95
N THR A 223 8.54 -11.45 24.23
CA THR A 223 7.70 -11.26 23.05
C THR A 223 8.25 -12.07 21.88
N PHE A 224 7.38 -12.70 21.10
CA PHE A 224 7.71 -13.24 19.79
C PHE A 224 6.58 -13.01 18.78
N LYS A 225 6.94 -13.06 17.50
CA LYS A 225 6.04 -12.95 16.35
C LYS A 225 6.44 -13.99 15.31
N LEU A 226 5.45 -14.49 14.58
CA LEU A 226 5.65 -15.39 13.45
C LEU A 226 5.45 -14.66 12.13
N MET A 227 6.19 -15.07 11.11
CA MET A 227 5.94 -14.70 9.73
C MET A 227 5.73 -15.97 8.90
N ARG A 228 4.64 -16.02 8.15
CA ARG A 228 4.27 -17.13 7.26
C ARG A 228 4.34 -16.64 5.81
N ASP A 229 4.53 -17.58 4.88
CA ASP A 229 4.39 -17.28 3.46
C ASP A 229 2.95 -16.78 3.19
N ALA A 230 2.85 -15.70 2.42
CA ALA A 230 1.58 -15.07 2.08
C ALA A 230 0.91 -15.67 0.84
N GLN A 231 1.50 -16.68 0.19
CA GLN A 231 0.93 -17.26 -1.02
C GLN A 231 -0.33 -18.10 -0.70
N LEU A 232 -1.49 -17.65 -1.18
CA LEU A 232 -2.70 -18.49 -1.27
C LEU A 232 -2.46 -19.61 -2.28
N THR A 233 -2.55 -20.86 -1.82
CA THR A 233 -2.69 -22.03 -2.69
C THR A 233 -4.18 -22.26 -2.89
N LEU A 234 -4.66 -22.04 -4.13
CA LEU A 234 -6.02 -22.38 -4.51
C LEU A 234 -6.06 -23.86 -4.89
N ASP A 235 -7.17 -24.52 -4.57
CA ASP A 235 -7.44 -25.90 -4.97
C ASP A 235 -7.66 -25.99 -6.50
N ASP A 236 -7.07 -26.99 -7.14
CA ASP A 236 -7.19 -27.24 -8.58
C ASP A 236 -8.52 -27.94 -8.94
N ASP A 237 -9.33 -28.34 -7.95
CA ASP A 237 -10.63 -29.00 -8.16
C ASP A 237 -11.60 -28.13 -8.98
N ILE A 238 -11.91 -28.54 -10.21
CA ILE A 238 -12.74 -27.79 -11.16
C ILE A 238 -14.23 -27.74 -10.72
N SER A 239 -14.65 -28.60 -9.78
CA SER A 239 -16.03 -28.64 -9.29
C SER A 239 -16.39 -27.51 -8.31
N LYS A 240 -15.40 -26.89 -7.67
CA LYS A 240 -15.61 -25.81 -6.69
C LYS A 240 -15.71 -24.43 -7.33
N SER A 241 -16.58 -23.58 -6.78
CA SER A 241 -16.64 -22.17 -7.16
C SER A 241 -15.37 -21.41 -6.74
N LEU A 242 -15.08 -20.25 -7.35
CA LEU A 242 -13.91 -19.44 -6.96
C LEU A 242 -13.99 -19.00 -5.49
N ILE A 243 -15.20 -18.72 -4.99
CA ILE A 243 -15.43 -18.34 -3.59
C ILE A 243 -15.06 -19.51 -2.68
N GLU A 244 -15.57 -20.72 -2.94
CA GLU A 244 -15.25 -21.93 -2.18
C GLU A 244 -13.74 -22.22 -2.19
N LYS A 245 -13.09 -22.11 -3.35
CA LYS A 245 -11.63 -22.27 -3.45
C LYS A 245 -10.87 -21.21 -2.65
N MET A 246 -11.40 -20.00 -2.56
CA MET A 246 -10.81 -18.93 -1.78
C MET A 246 -11.01 -19.13 -0.29
N GLU A 247 -12.19 -19.58 0.14
CA GLU A 247 -12.43 -19.98 1.53
C GLU A 247 -11.47 -21.11 1.93
N ASP A 248 -11.38 -22.17 1.12
CA ASP A 248 -10.42 -23.27 1.32
C ASP A 248 -8.98 -22.79 1.31
N GLY A 249 -8.63 -21.90 0.37
CA GLY A 249 -7.29 -21.31 0.26
C GLY A 249 -6.94 -20.39 1.45
N LEU A 250 -7.92 -19.66 1.99
CA LEU A 250 -7.79 -18.86 3.21
C LEU A 250 -7.59 -19.78 4.41
N GLN A 251 -8.35 -20.87 4.52
CA GLN A 251 -8.15 -21.91 5.55
C GLN A 251 -6.77 -22.58 5.43
N ASN A 252 -6.33 -22.91 4.21
CA ASN A 252 -5.00 -23.50 3.97
C ASN A 252 -3.86 -22.51 4.28
N ARG A 253 -4.05 -21.21 3.99
CA ARG A 253 -3.13 -20.14 4.38
C ARG A 253 -3.05 -19.98 5.89
N LEU A 254 -4.18 -20.14 6.59
CA LEU A 254 -4.25 -20.30 8.05
C LEU A 254 -3.59 -21.60 8.55
N HIS A 255 -3.02 -22.45 7.70
CA HIS A 255 -2.28 -23.65 8.11
C HIS A 255 -0.88 -23.77 7.49
N GLY A 256 -0.44 -22.79 6.70
CA GLY A 256 0.89 -22.78 6.08
C GLY A 256 2.04 -22.78 7.09
N GLN A 257 3.17 -23.46 6.79
CA GLN A 257 4.30 -23.56 7.72
C GLN A 257 4.94 -22.18 7.99
N PRO A 258 5.34 -21.89 9.25
CA PRO A 258 6.02 -20.65 9.56
C PRO A 258 7.40 -20.60 8.90
N VAL A 259 7.73 -19.44 8.32
CA VAL A 259 8.99 -19.22 7.60
C VAL A 259 10.01 -18.52 8.50
N ARG A 260 9.52 -17.72 9.46
CA ARG A 260 10.39 -16.92 10.34
C ARG A 260 9.75 -16.74 11.73
N LEU A 261 10.56 -16.88 12.78
CA LEU A 261 10.24 -16.54 14.16
C LEU A 261 11.14 -15.39 14.58
N ILE A 262 10.52 -14.24 14.87
CA ILE A 262 11.21 -13.09 15.46
C ILE A 262 10.92 -13.14 16.96
N TYR A 263 11.97 -13.13 17.78
CA TYR A 263 11.84 -13.30 19.22
C TYR A 263 12.66 -12.26 19.99
N ASP A 264 12.25 -11.97 21.22
CA ASP A 264 13.02 -11.11 22.13
C ASP A 264 14.39 -11.76 22.41
N LYS A 265 15.48 -11.04 22.13
CA LYS A 265 16.85 -11.52 22.34
C LYS A 265 17.15 -11.99 23.77
N GLU A 266 16.39 -11.53 24.77
CA GLU A 266 16.53 -11.94 26.17
C GLU A 266 15.78 -13.25 26.49
N MET A 267 15.10 -13.85 25.50
CA MET A 267 14.40 -15.13 25.65
C MET A 267 15.40 -16.25 25.97
N PRO A 268 15.19 -17.02 27.06
CA PRO A 268 16.03 -18.16 27.39
C PRO A 268 16.01 -19.23 26.28
N ASP A 269 17.18 -19.81 25.99
CA ASP A 269 17.36 -20.81 24.91
C ASP A 269 16.38 -22.00 25.05
N ASP A 270 16.14 -22.47 26.28
CA ASP A 270 15.23 -23.58 26.54
C ASP A 270 13.77 -23.27 26.17
N LEU A 271 13.33 -22.03 26.32
CA LEU A 271 12.01 -21.57 25.89
C LEU A 271 11.95 -21.40 24.37
N LEU A 272 13.00 -20.84 23.78
CA LEU A 272 13.12 -20.69 22.33
C LEU A 272 13.08 -22.06 21.63
N ASP A 273 13.85 -23.03 22.12
CA ASP A 273 13.90 -24.39 21.60
C ASP A 273 12.53 -25.07 21.63
N ILE A 274 11.77 -24.91 22.72
CA ILE A 274 10.42 -25.45 22.84
C ILE A 274 9.49 -24.84 21.79
N ILE A 275 9.55 -23.53 21.60
CA ILE A 275 8.71 -22.83 20.63
C ILE A 275 9.09 -23.21 19.20
N ALA A 276 10.38 -23.15 18.86
CA ALA A 276 10.90 -23.50 17.55
C ALA A 276 10.56 -24.96 17.18
N THR A 277 10.78 -25.90 18.11
CA THR A 277 10.48 -27.33 17.91
C THR A 277 8.98 -27.55 17.70
N LYS A 278 8.13 -26.97 18.56
CA LYS A 278 6.67 -27.13 18.45
C LYS A 278 6.10 -26.48 17.18
N LEU A 279 6.74 -25.43 16.67
CA LEU A 279 6.39 -24.78 15.41
C LEU A 279 7.05 -25.41 14.18
N ARG A 280 7.84 -26.48 14.36
CA ARG A 280 8.52 -27.24 13.30
C ARG A 280 9.50 -26.40 12.46
N LEU A 281 10.10 -25.38 13.07
CA LEU A 281 11.18 -24.63 12.44
C LEU A 281 12.45 -25.49 12.49
N LYS A 282 13.04 -25.79 11.33
CA LYS A 282 14.21 -26.69 11.22
C LYS A 282 15.50 -25.86 11.22
N GLY A 283 16.37 -26.07 12.21
CA GLY A 283 17.69 -25.44 12.31
C GLY A 283 17.64 -23.95 12.69
N ASN A 284 18.77 -23.25 12.53
CA ASN A 284 18.87 -21.80 12.77
C ASN A 284 18.28 -20.96 11.61
N GLU A 285 17.85 -21.59 10.53
CA GLU A 285 17.25 -20.90 9.38
C GLU A 285 15.84 -20.42 9.77
N GLY A 286 15.67 -19.11 9.90
CA GLY A 286 14.38 -18.47 10.22
C GLY A 286 14.18 -18.12 11.69
N LEU A 287 15.23 -18.13 12.53
CA LEU A 287 15.20 -17.57 13.88
C LEU A 287 15.91 -16.21 13.91
N ASP A 288 15.22 -15.17 14.37
CA ASP A 288 15.78 -13.81 14.42
C ASP A 288 15.58 -13.18 15.79
N ALA A 289 16.70 -12.97 16.48
CA ALA A 289 16.73 -12.20 17.72
C ALA A 289 16.44 -10.72 17.42
N GLY A 290 15.44 -10.17 18.07
CA GLY A 290 15.00 -8.78 17.96
C GLY A 290 14.88 -8.10 19.31
N GLY A 291 14.29 -6.90 19.29
CA GLY A 291 14.04 -6.12 20.51
C GLY A 291 12.89 -6.68 21.36
N ARG A 292 12.65 -6.03 22.50
CA ARG A 292 11.55 -6.35 23.44
C ARG A 292 10.15 -6.23 22.82
N TYR A 293 9.98 -5.31 21.87
CA TYR A 293 8.72 -5.05 21.20
C TYR A 293 8.85 -5.41 19.72
N HIS A 294 7.86 -6.13 19.19
CA HIS A 294 7.78 -6.50 17.77
C HIS A 294 6.58 -5.81 17.10
N LEU A 295 6.36 -6.06 15.80
CA LEU A 295 5.22 -5.50 15.05
C LEU A 295 5.16 -3.96 15.11
N MET A 296 6.27 -3.30 14.75
CA MET A 296 6.40 -1.84 14.81
C MET A 296 5.45 -1.10 13.88
N ARG A 297 4.78 -1.80 12.96
CA ARG A 297 3.62 -1.29 12.21
C ARG A 297 2.61 -0.54 13.07
N ASP A 298 2.38 -0.99 14.30
CA ASP A 298 1.37 -0.37 15.16
C ASP A 298 1.69 1.09 15.51
N LEU A 299 2.95 1.54 15.37
CA LEU A 299 3.33 2.95 15.51
C LEU A 299 2.51 3.89 14.60
N MET A 300 1.96 3.40 13.48
CA MET A 300 1.03 4.19 12.65
C MET A 300 -0.25 4.60 13.41
N LYS A 301 -0.65 3.81 14.42
CA LYS A 301 -1.82 4.00 15.28
C LYS A 301 -1.46 4.61 16.65
N PHE A 302 -0.27 5.20 16.80
CA PHE A 302 0.13 5.86 18.04
C PHE A 302 -0.88 6.97 18.42
N PRO A 303 -1.26 7.09 19.71
CA PRO A 303 -2.32 7.99 20.15
C PRO A 303 -1.94 9.47 19.96
N LYS A 304 -2.95 10.29 19.66
CA LYS A 304 -2.79 11.74 19.45
C LYS A 304 -2.76 12.49 20.79
N VAL A 305 -1.66 12.38 21.53
CA VAL A 305 -1.48 13.02 22.85
C VAL A 305 -1.05 14.50 22.76
N ARG A 306 -0.36 14.87 21.68
CA ARG A 306 0.10 16.25 21.40
C ARG A 306 -0.29 16.66 19.97
N PRO A 307 -1.53 17.14 19.76
CA PRO A 307 -2.03 17.51 18.43
C PRO A 307 -1.23 18.61 17.74
N ASP A 308 -0.48 19.42 18.48
CA ASP A 308 0.41 20.45 17.97
C ASP A 308 1.68 19.89 17.30
N LEU A 309 2.09 18.66 17.66
CA LEU A 309 3.22 17.93 17.04
C LEU A 309 2.79 17.04 15.86
N GLU A 310 1.51 17.11 15.47
CA GLU A 310 0.95 16.40 14.34
C GLU A 310 1.05 17.22 13.05
N SER A 311 1.06 16.55 11.90
CA SER A 311 0.89 17.26 10.63
C SER A 311 -0.53 17.77 10.49
N LYS A 312 -0.67 19.05 10.16
CA LYS A 312 -1.93 19.65 9.74
C LYS A 312 -2.18 19.27 8.28
N SER A 313 -3.28 18.59 7.99
CA SER A 313 -3.76 18.41 6.61
C SER A 313 -4.70 19.55 6.29
N PRO A 314 -4.49 20.24 5.15
CA PRO A 314 -5.52 21.15 4.68
C PRO A 314 -6.78 20.35 4.31
N GLU A 315 -7.94 20.97 4.49
CA GLU A 315 -9.21 20.36 4.11
C GLU A 315 -9.28 20.16 2.58
N PRO A 316 -9.78 19.00 2.10
CA PRO A 316 -9.95 18.77 0.67
C PRO A 316 -10.85 19.82 0.02
N LEU A 317 -10.41 20.32 -1.13
CA LEU A 317 -11.09 21.35 -1.91
C LEU A 317 -12.31 20.79 -2.65
N GLN A 318 -13.31 21.65 -2.82
CA GLN A 318 -14.41 21.41 -3.76
C GLN A 318 -13.94 21.76 -5.18
N HIS A 319 -14.30 20.95 -6.19
CA HIS A 319 -14.02 21.31 -7.58
C HIS A 319 -14.91 22.51 -7.98
N PRO A 320 -14.38 23.54 -8.68
CA PRO A 320 -15.09 24.82 -8.84
C PRO A 320 -16.36 24.69 -9.68
N ASP A 321 -16.39 23.70 -10.56
CA ASP A 321 -17.54 23.40 -11.41
C ASP A 321 -18.62 22.57 -10.73
N ILE A 322 -18.30 21.87 -9.64
CA ILE A 322 -19.25 21.05 -8.90
C ILE A 322 -19.74 21.85 -7.70
N LYS A 323 -20.86 22.56 -7.90
CA LYS A 323 -21.50 23.35 -6.84
C LYS A 323 -22.33 22.44 -5.93
N ALA A 324 -22.39 22.81 -4.65
CA ALA A 324 -23.31 22.15 -3.72
C ALA A 324 -24.74 22.19 -4.25
N PHE A 325 -25.49 21.09 -4.07
CA PHE A 325 -26.87 20.94 -4.52
C PHE A 325 -27.07 21.08 -6.04
N SER A 326 -26.03 20.85 -6.84
CA SER A 326 -26.12 20.82 -8.30
C SER A 326 -25.96 19.39 -8.85
N SER A 327 -26.58 19.13 -10.01
CA SER A 327 -26.47 17.85 -10.71
C SER A 327 -25.06 17.69 -11.30
N ILE A 328 -24.31 16.72 -10.80
CA ILE A 328 -22.98 16.34 -11.29
C ILE A 328 -23.11 15.74 -12.69
N LEU A 329 -24.14 14.91 -12.95
CA LEU A 329 -24.38 14.37 -14.30
C LEU A 329 -24.57 15.48 -15.33
N LYS A 330 -25.26 16.57 -14.97
CA LYS A 330 -25.44 17.74 -15.85
C LYS A 330 -24.13 18.50 -16.07
N VAL A 331 -23.26 18.60 -15.05
CA VAL A 331 -21.94 19.22 -15.21
C VAL A 331 -21.08 18.39 -16.17
N ILE A 332 -20.97 17.07 -15.95
CA ILE A 332 -20.19 16.15 -16.79
C ILE A 332 -20.71 16.12 -18.23
N SER A 333 -22.02 16.32 -18.42
CA SER A 333 -22.65 16.36 -19.74
C SER A 333 -22.18 17.52 -20.63
N ARG A 334 -21.61 18.56 -20.01
CA ARG A 334 -21.17 19.81 -20.67
C ARG A 334 -19.66 19.84 -20.86
N LYS A 335 -18.90 19.28 -19.92
CA LYS A 335 -17.44 19.21 -19.97
C LYS A 335 -16.89 18.09 -19.11
N ASP A 336 -15.69 17.66 -19.43
CA ASP A 336 -14.93 16.72 -18.62
C ASP A 336 -14.48 17.39 -17.31
N ILE A 337 -14.35 16.58 -16.25
CA ILE A 337 -13.93 17.04 -14.92
C ILE A 337 -12.80 16.15 -14.42
N LEU A 338 -11.65 16.75 -14.09
CA LEU A 338 -10.53 16.06 -13.46
C LEU A 338 -10.51 16.35 -11.96
N LEU A 339 -10.54 15.29 -11.17
CA LEU A 339 -10.26 15.33 -9.74
C LEU A 339 -8.83 14.83 -9.47
N ASN A 340 -8.17 15.48 -8.52
CA ASN A 340 -6.89 15.05 -7.97
C ASN A 340 -7.00 14.94 -6.45
N TYR A 341 -6.99 13.72 -5.92
CA TYR A 341 -7.01 13.42 -4.49
C TYR A 341 -5.58 13.47 -3.93
N PRO A 342 -5.38 13.76 -2.64
CA PRO A 342 -6.37 14.17 -1.65
C PRO A 342 -6.72 15.67 -1.72
N TYR A 343 -6.20 16.40 -2.73
CA TYR A 343 -6.44 17.85 -2.87
C TYR A 343 -7.91 18.19 -3.09
N HIS A 344 -8.63 17.35 -3.84
CA HIS A 344 -10.07 17.43 -4.02
C HIS A 344 -10.79 16.44 -3.09
N THR A 345 -12.03 16.76 -2.72
CA THR A 345 -12.86 15.85 -1.94
C THR A 345 -13.31 14.61 -2.73
N PHE A 346 -13.22 13.43 -2.11
CA PHE A 346 -13.79 12.19 -2.65
C PHE A 346 -15.33 12.18 -2.64
N ASN A 347 -15.97 13.13 -1.94
CA ASN A 347 -17.43 13.23 -1.91
C ASN A 347 -18.03 13.47 -3.30
N HIS A 348 -17.33 14.16 -4.22
CA HIS A 348 -17.79 14.33 -5.60
C HIS A 348 -18.06 13.01 -6.31
N PHE A 349 -17.20 12.01 -6.10
CA PHE A 349 -17.39 10.67 -6.63
C PHE A 349 -18.58 9.94 -5.99
N ILE A 350 -18.74 10.07 -4.68
CA ILE A 350 -19.86 9.47 -3.96
C ILE A 350 -21.19 10.11 -4.42
N ASP A 351 -21.22 11.43 -4.58
CA ASP A 351 -22.41 12.16 -4.97
C ASP A 351 -22.77 11.88 -6.44
N PHE A 352 -21.79 11.67 -7.32
CA PHE A 352 -22.02 11.14 -8.68
C PHE A 352 -22.77 9.80 -8.65
N LEU A 353 -22.32 8.85 -7.82
CA LEU A 353 -22.99 7.56 -7.68
C LEU A 353 -24.37 7.67 -7.04
N ARG A 354 -24.54 8.55 -6.05
CA ARG A 354 -25.84 8.79 -5.40
C ARG A 354 -26.85 9.42 -6.36
N GLU A 355 -26.43 10.39 -7.15
CA GLU A 355 -27.26 10.98 -8.20
C GLU A 355 -27.65 9.91 -9.22
N ALA A 356 -26.69 9.14 -9.71
CA ALA A 356 -26.96 8.03 -10.63
C ALA A 356 -27.90 6.97 -10.02
N ALA A 357 -27.86 6.74 -8.71
CA ALA A 357 -28.73 5.79 -8.03
C ALA A 357 -30.21 6.24 -7.98
N ILE A 358 -30.48 7.54 -7.99
CA ILE A 358 -31.85 8.09 -7.87
C ILE A 358 -32.40 8.67 -9.18
N ASP A 359 -31.57 9.02 -10.16
CA ASP A 359 -32.04 9.57 -11.45
C ASP A 359 -32.93 8.54 -12.17
N PRO A 360 -34.20 8.87 -12.50
CA PRO A 360 -35.14 7.96 -13.15
C PRO A 360 -34.76 7.61 -14.61
N LYS A 361 -33.86 8.38 -15.24
CA LYS A 361 -33.37 8.12 -16.60
C LYS A 361 -32.15 7.20 -16.62
N VAL A 362 -31.52 6.93 -15.48
CA VAL A 362 -30.39 6.00 -15.40
C VAL A 362 -30.92 4.57 -15.41
N GLU A 363 -30.43 3.78 -16.35
CA GLU A 363 -30.86 2.41 -16.58
C GLU A 363 -29.92 1.41 -15.92
N SER A 364 -28.61 1.68 -15.96
CA SER A 364 -27.60 0.77 -15.44
C SER A 364 -26.35 1.46 -14.90
N ILE A 365 -25.69 0.78 -13.97
CA ILE A 365 -24.41 1.18 -13.38
C ILE A 365 -23.48 -0.02 -13.38
N TYR A 366 -22.30 0.13 -13.98
CA TYR A 366 -21.22 -0.85 -13.96
C TYR A 366 -20.02 -0.26 -13.20
N ILE A 367 -19.37 -1.04 -12.34
CA ILE A 367 -18.22 -0.59 -11.55
C ILE A 367 -17.23 -1.73 -11.31
N THR A 368 -15.93 -1.42 -11.35
CA THR A 368 -14.87 -2.33 -10.89
C THR A 368 -14.48 -2.03 -9.44
N LEU A 369 -14.50 -3.03 -8.57
CA LEU A 369 -14.09 -2.91 -7.17
C LEU A 369 -12.89 -3.83 -6.91
N TYR A 370 -11.76 -3.21 -6.56
CA TYR A 370 -10.54 -3.92 -6.18
C TYR A 370 -10.38 -4.00 -4.65
N ARG A 371 -10.67 -2.89 -3.96
CA ARG A 371 -10.62 -2.73 -2.50
C ARG A 371 -11.71 -1.78 -2.06
N VAL A 372 -12.37 -2.11 -0.96
CA VAL A 372 -13.53 -1.37 -0.44
C VAL A 372 -13.30 -1.05 1.04
N ALA A 373 -13.71 0.13 1.50
CA ALA A 373 -13.62 0.48 2.93
C ALA A 373 -14.58 -0.38 3.78
N GLU A 374 -14.29 -0.62 5.06
CA GLU A 374 -15.09 -1.45 5.98
C GLU A 374 -16.56 -0.98 6.12
N ARG A 375 -16.83 0.31 5.91
CA ARG A 375 -18.19 0.90 5.86
C ARG A 375 -18.34 1.78 4.63
N SER A 376 -18.29 1.17 3.45
CA SER A 376 -18.21 1.93 2.20
C SER A 376 -19.52 2.60 1.80
N LYS A 377 -19.45 3.92 1.59
CA LYS A 377 -20.55 4.72 1.03
C LYS A 377 -20.78 4.38 -0.44
N VAL A 378 -19.76 3.90 -1.14
CA VAL A 378 -19.85 3.39 -2.52
C VAL A 378 -20.77 2.18 -2.58
N ILE A 379 -20.55 1.17 -1.73
CA ILE A 379 -21.41 -0.03 -1.64
C ILE A 379 -22.86 0.37 -1.34
N ASN A 380 -23.07 1.26 -0.37
CA ASN A 380 -24.41 1.75 -0.03
C ASN A 380 -25.10 2.46 -1.20
N ALA A 381 -24.37 3.25 -2.01
CA ALA A 381 -24.93 3.90 -3.19
C ALA A 381 -25.36 2.88 -4.26
N LEU A 382 -24.57 1.82 -4.46
CA LEU A 382 -24.88 0.73 -5.40
C LEU A 382 -26.10 -0.08 -4.95
N ILE A 383 -26.20 -0.41 -3.67
CA ILE A 383 -27.38 -1.07 -3.07
C ILE A 383 -28.64 -0.22 -3.30
N ASN A 384 -28.56 1.08 -3.04
CA ASN A 384 -29.68 1.99 -3.28
C ASN A 384 -30.07 2.07 -4.77
N ALA A 385 -29.10 2.04 -5.68
CA ALA A 385 -29.38 2.01 -7.12
C ALA A 385 -30.16 0.74 -7.52
N ALA A 386 -29.77 -0.42 -7.00
CA ALA A 386 -30.45 -1.68 -7.24
C ALA A 386 -31.89 -1.69 -6.66
N LYS A 387 -32.05 -1.17 -5.43
CA LYS A 387 -33.38 -0.98 -4.80
C LYS A 387 -34.30 -0.05 -5.60
N ASN A 388 -33.72 0.94 -6.27
CA ASN A 388 -34.44 1.83 -7.19
C ASN A 388 -34.67 1.22 -8.58
N GLY A 389 -34.49 -0.09 -8.76
CA GLY A 389 -34.80 -0.82 -9.99
C GLY A 389 -33.76 -0.69 -11.10
N LYS A 390 -32.56 -0.17 -10.83
CA LYS A 390 -31.49 -0.01 -11.83
C LYS A 390 -30.71 -1.31 -11.97
N LYS A 391 -30.25 -1.62 -13.18
CA LYS A 391 -29.34 -2.75 -13.40
C LYS A 391 -27.95 -2.40 -12.88
N VAL A 392 -27.57 -2.95 -11.73
CA VAL A 392 -26.24 -2.73 -11.15
C VAL A 392 -25.37 -3.96 -11.36
N VAL A 393 -24.18 -3.73 -11.89
CA VAL A 393 -23.19 -4.77 -12.17
C VAL A 393 -21.87 -4.39 -11.50
N VAL A 394 -21.40 -5.23 -10.59
CA VAL A 394 -20.16 -5.02 -9.85
C VAL A 394 -19.18 -6.09 -10.24
N LEU A 395 -18.01 -5.68 -10.74
CA LEU A 395 -16.91 -6.60 -10.91
C LEU A 395 -15.99 -6.53 -9.70
N LEU A 396 -15.94 -7.60 -8.90
CA LEU A 396 -15.21 -7.65 -7.64
C LEU A 396 -13.98 -8.57 -7.77
N GLU A 397 -12.80 -8.02 -7.54
CA GLU A 397 -11.54 -8.77 -7.51
C GLU A 397 -11.34 -9.42 -6.14
N LEU A 398 -11.78 -10.68 -6.01
CA LEU A 398 -11.64 -11.41 -4.75
C LEU A 398 -10.16 -11.69 -4.40
N LEU A 399 -9.28 -11.88 -5.38
CA LEU A 399 -7.85 -12.18 -5.16
C LEU A 399 -7.01 -10.91 -4.92
N ALA A 400 -7.63 -9.82 -4.48
CA ALA A 400 -6.95 -8.64 -3.98
C ALA A 400 -6.25 -8.99 -2.66
N ARG A 401 -4.94 -8.79 -2.62
CA ARG A 401 -4.12 -9.25 -1.48
C ARG A 401 -4.44 -8.44 -0.22
N PHE A 402 -4.64 -9.15 0.88
CA PHE A 402 -4.94 -8.66 2.24
C PHE A 402 -6.36 -8.15 2.46
N ASP A 403 -7.21 -8.20 1.44
CA ASP A 403 -8.60 -7.77 1.49
C ASP A 403 -9.55 -8.92 1.08
N GLU A 404 -9.04 -10.16 1.00
CA GLU A 404 -9.77 -11.31 0.47
C GLU A 404 -11.05 -11.60 1.27
N GLU A 405 -10.94 -11.65 2.60
CA GLU A 405 -12.07 -11.93 3.51
C GLU A 405 -13.18 -10.87 3.39
N GLN A 406 -12.81 -9.60 3.43
CA GLN A 406 -13.74 -8.48 3.30
C GLN A 406 -14.42 -8.44 1.92
N ASN A 407 -13.69 -8.80 0.86
CA ASN A 407 -14.26 -8.88 -0.48
C ASN A 407 -15.25 -10.06 -0.61
N VAL A 408 -15.03 -11.18 0.08
CA VAL A 408 -16.00 -12.28 0.14
C VAL A 408 -17.29 -11.82 0.82
N GLU A 409 -17.22 -11.19 1.99
CA GLU A 409 -18.40 -10.66 2.70
C GLU A 409 -19.20 -9.66 1.85
N TYR A 410 -18.51 -8.73 1.17
CA TYR A 410 -19.18 -7.77 0.30
C TYR A 410 -19.81 -8.41 -0.93
N SER A 411 -19.22 -9.47 -1.46
CA SER A 411 -19.80 -10.23 -2.57
C SER A 411 -21.19 -10.76 -2.18
N GLU A 412 -21.28 -11.42 -1.02
CA GLU A 412 -22.54 -11.98 -0.51
C GLU A 412 -23.59 -10.88 -0.27
N LEU A 413 -23.17 -9.77 0.37
CA LEU A 413 -24.06 -8.64 0.63
C LEU A 413 -24.63 -8.06 -0.68
N LEU A 414 -23.79 -7.80 -1.67
CA LEU A 414 -24.22 -7.22 -2.95
C LEU A 414 -25.19 -8.16 -3.67
N GLN A 415 -24.88 -9.46 -3.74
CA GLN A 415 -25.74 -10.46 -4.38
C GLN A 415 -27.12 -10.54 -3.71
N LYS A 416 -27.15 -10.52 -2.37
CA LYS A 416 -28.40 -10.53 -1.58
C LYS A 416 -29.31 -9.34 -1.90
N GLU A 417 -28.73 -8.18 -2.20
CA GLU A 417 -29.46 -6.96 -2.55
C GLU A 417 -29.81 -6.87 -4.06
N GLY A 418 -29.66 -7.96 -4.82
CA GLY A 418 -30.05 -8.05 -6.23
C GLY A 418 -29.03 -7.47 -7.21
N ILE A 419 -27.80 -7.18 -6.76
CA ILE A 419 -26.72 -6.68 -7.62
C ILE A 419 -26.03 -7.86 -8.30
N LYS A 420 -25.79 -7.75 -9.61
CA LYS A 420 -25.02 -8.76 -10.34
C LYS A 420 -23.53 -8.59 -10.01
N VAL A 421 -23.01 -9.46 -9.16
CA VAL A 421 -21.57 -9.54 -8.87
C VAL A 421 -20.89 -10.49 -9.87
N ILE A 422 -19.80 -10.02 -10.46
CA ILE A 422 -18.96 -10.80 -11.38
C ILE A 422 -17.56 -10.89 -10.76
N HIS A 423 -17.00 -12.08 -10.79
CA HIS A 423 -15.61 -12.30 -10.36
C HIS A 423 -14.70 -12.29 -11.58
N GLY A 424 -13.47 -11.79 -11.41
CA GLY A 424 -12.45 -11.83 -12.45
C GLY A 424 -12.19 -13.26 -12.92
N ALA A 425 -11.92 -13.44 -14.22
CA ALA A 425 -11.59 -14.75 -14.77
C ALA A 425 -10.29 -15.31 -14.17
N ASN A 426 -10.21 -16.63 -14.00
CA ASN A 426 -9.01 -17.29 -13.47
C ASN A 426 -7.76 -16.89 -14.28
N GLY A 427 -6.75 -16.39 -13.58
CA GLY A 427 -5.49 -15.93 -14.17
C GLY A 427 -5.47 -14.49 -14.66
N LEU A 428 -6.61 -13.79 -14.73
CA LEU A 428 -6.71 -12.42 -15.21
C LEU A 428 -7.21 -11.47 -14.11
N LYS A 429 -6.27 -10.81 -13.43
CA LYS A 429 -6.61 -9.89 -12.33
C LYS A 429 -7.08 -8.53 -12.84
N VAL A 430 -8.18 -8.03 -12.31
CA VAL A 430 -8.70 -6.71 -12.70
C VAL A 430 -8.24 -5.64 -11.73
N HIS A 431 -7.50 -4.67 -12.24
CA HIS A 431 -6.94 -3.57 -11.47
C HIS A 431 -7.31 -2.20 -12.05
N SER A 432 -8.18 -2.15 -13.05
CA SER A 432 -8.81 -0.93 -13.54
C SER A 432 -9.78 -0.35 -12.51
N LYS A 433 -9.94 0.99 -12.51
CA LYS A 433 -10.93 1.71 -11.69
C LYS A 433 -11.84 2.48 -12.60
N LEU A 434 -12.87 1.77 -13.02
CA LEU A 434 -13.79 2.21 -14.05
C LEU A 434 -15.21 2.19 -13.49
N VAL A 435 -15.95 3.26 -13.73
CA VAL A 435 -17.41 3.30 -13.57
C VAL A 435 -18.03 3.68 -14.89
N LEU A 436 -19.11 3.01 -15.26
CA LEU A 436 -19.97 3.37 -16.39
C LEU A 436 -21.39 3.53 -15.88
N VAL A 437 -21.98 4.69 -16.12
CA VAL A 437 -23.41 4.97 -15.87
C VAL A 437 -24.10 5.14 -17.21
N GLN A 438 -25.05 4.26 -17.53
CA GLN A 438 -25.85 4.37 -18.76
C GLN A 438 -27.18 5.02 -18.42
N ARG A 439 -27.43 6.17 -19.04
CA ARG A 439 -28.69 6.92 -18.96
C ARG A 439 -29.34 6.92 -20.34
N LYS A 440 -30.68 6.95 -20.38
CA LYS A 440 -31.47 6.88 -21.62
C LYS A 440 -30.99 7.81 -22.74
N ASP A 441 -30.53 9.01 -22.39
CA ASP A 441 -30.09 10.03 -23.35
C ASP A 441 -28.58 10.01 -23.63
N ARG A 442 -27.75 9.49 -22.71
CA ARG A 442 -26.29 9.42 -22.85
C ARG A 442 -25.62 8.55 -21.79
N GLY A 443 -24.38 8.15 -22.02
CA GLY A 443 -23.54 7.51 -20.99
C GLY A 443 -22.56 8.46 -20.34
N TYR A 444 -22.08 8.06 -19.16
CA TYR A 444 -21.05 8.73 -18.38
C TYR A 444 -20.02 7.71 -17.91
N ALA A 445 -18.74 8.08 -17.96
CA ALA A 445 -17.65 7.26 -17.46
C ALA A 445 -16.86 7.99 -16.36
N TYR A 446 -16.41 7.23 -15.37
CA TYR A 446 -15.35 7.65 -14.44
C TYR A 446 -14.15 6.73 -14.59
N ILE A 447 -12.97 7.30 -14.79
CA ILE A 447 -11.71 6.57 -14.94
C ILE A 447 -10.72 7.07 -13.90
N GLY A 448 -10.32 6.19 -12.98
CA GLY A 448 -9.42 6.51 -11.87
C GLY A 448 -8.07 5.82 -11.95
N THR A 449 -7.05 6.46 -11.36
CA THR A 449 -5.73 5.82 -11.12
C THR A 449 -5.70 5.04 -9.81
N GLY A 450 -6.60 5.36 -8.87
CA GLY A 450 -6.71 4.82 -7.52
C GLY A 450 -8.03 4.10 -7.24
N ASN A 451 -8.07 3.31 -6.15
CA ASN A 451 -9.24 2.53 -5.73
C ASN A 451 -10.40 3.42 -5.24
N PHE A 452 -11.62 2.86 -5.27
CA PHE A 452 -12.82 3.48 -4.73
C PHE A 452 -12.94 3.32 -3.21
N ASN A 453 -11.94 3.80 -2.46
CA ASN A 453 -11.87 3.68 -1.00
C ASN A 453 -11.66 5.07 -0.37
N GLU A 454 -12.64 5.48 0.44
CA GLU A 454 -12.73 6.79 1.07
C GLU A 454 -11.55 7.08 2.00
N SER A 455 -11.09 6.06 2.74
CA SER A 455 -9.96 6.18 3.66
C SER A 455 -8.66 6.40 2.91
N THR A 456 -8.44 5.66 1.81
CA THR A 456 -7.23 5.83 1.01
C THR A 456 -7.22 7.13 0.23
N ALA A 457 -8.38 7.64 -0.21
CA ALA A 457 -8.46 8.91 -0.95
C ALA A 457 -8.01 10.13 -0.12
N GLN A 458 -7.90 10.02 1.21
CA GLN A 458 -7.37 11.07 2.08
C GLN A 458 -5.83 11.12 2.14
N ILE A 459 -5.17 10.04 1.72
CA ILE A 459 -3.72 9.88 1.84
C ILE A 459 -3.04 9.52 0.52
N TYR A 460 -3.76 9.04 -0.49
CA TYR A 460 -3.20 8.63 -1.78
C TYR A 460 -3.40 9.75 -2.80
N GLY A 461 -2.31 10.14 -3.45
CA GLY A 461 -2.31 11.09 -4.56
C GLY A 461 -2.83 10.42 -5.83
N ASP A 462 -4.08 10.65 -6.24
CA ASP A 462 -4.75 9.92 -7.33
C ASP A 462 -5.59 10.82 -8.24
N PHE A 463 -5.67 10.48 -9.53
CA PHE A 463 -6.57 11.14 -10.47
C PHE A 463 -7.90 10.40 -10.64
N GLY A 464 -8.94 11.16 -10.91
CA GLY A 464 -10.25 10.69 -11.34
C GLY A 464 -10.80 11.57 -12.45
N LEU A 465 -11.04 11.00 -13.64
CA LEU A 465 -11.63 11.71 -14.77
C LEU A 465 -13.11 11.33 -14.90
N PHE A 466 -14.00 12.32 -14.79
CA PHE A 466 -15.36 12.19 -15.30
C PHE A 466 -15.45 12.66 -16.74
N THR A 467 -16.13 11.89 -17.57
CA THR A 467 -16.38 12.26 -18.96
C THR A 467 -17.75 11.77 -19.45
N SER A 468 -18.30 12.50 -20.41
CA SER A 468 -19.46 12.08 -21.20
C SER A 468 -19.13 12.00 -22.70
N ASN A 469 -17.84 11.92 -23.04
CA ASN A 469 -17.35 11.69 -24.39
C ASN A 469 -17.86 10.33 -24.90
N SER A 470 -18.59 10.35 -26.01
CA SER A 470 -19.27 9.17 -26.54
C SER A 470 -18.32 8.01 -26.86
N GLN A 471 -17.11 8.29 -27.35
CA GLN A 471 -16.15 7.26 -27.70
C GLN A 471 -15.48 6.65 -26.46
N ILE A 472 -15.12 7.45 -25.45
CA ILE A 472 -14.59 6.92 -24.18
C ILE A 472 -15.66 6.10 -23.45
N VAL A 473 -16.92 6.57 -23.46
CA VAL A 473 -18.05 5.83 -22.88
C VAL A 473 -18.29 4.50 -23.61
N ALA A 474 -18.21 4.49 -24.94
CA ALA A 474 -18.35 3.27 -25.74
C ALA A 474 -17.21 2.28 -25.45
N ASP A 475 -15.97 2.76 -25.38
CA ASP A 475 -14.82 1.93 -25.00
C ASP A 475 -14.96 1.39 -23.57
N ALA A 476 -15.43 2.20 -22.62
CA ALA A 476 -15.69 1.76 -21.25
C ALA A 476 -16.76 0.65 -21.19
N ALA A 477 -17.82 0.75 -21.99
CA ALA A 477 -18.81 -0.33 -22.15
C ALA A 477 -18.17 -1.59 -22.73
N ALA A 478 -17.33 -1.46 -23.77
CA ALA A 478 -16.59 -2.58 -24.35
C ALA A 478 -15.63 -3.23 -23.34
N VAL A 479 -15.05 -2.47 -22.39
CA VAL A 479 -14.23 -3.03 -21.31
C VAL A 479 -15.07 -3.91 -20.38
N PHE A 480 -16.26 -3.46 -19.98
CA PHE A 480 -17.15 -4.29 -19.16
C PHE A 480 -17.64 -5.54 -19.92
N ASP A 481 -17.92 -5.42 -21.22
CA ASP A 481 -18.28 -6.55 -22.06
C ASP A 481 -17.12 -7.54 -22.23
N PHE A 482 -15.89 -7.04 -22.34
CA PHE A 482 -14.66 -7.85 -22.35
C PHE A 482 -14.49 -8.62 -21.05
N LEU A 483 -14.67 -7.95 -19.91
CA LEU A 483 -14.58 -8.58 -18.59
C LEU A 483 -15.64 -9.66 -18.39
N LEU A 484 -16.81 -9.51 -19.00
CA LEU A 484 -17.87 -10.50 -19.03
C LEU A 484 -17.62 -11.64 -20.03
N ASN A 485 -16.91 -11.36 -21.13
CA ASN A 485 -16.74 -12.28 -22.27
C ASN A 485 -15.27 -12.31 -22.72
N THR A 486 -14.39 -12.80 -21.86
CA THR A 486 -12.93 -12.78 -22.07
C THR A 486 -12.42 -13.53 -23.30
N HIS A 487 -13.25 -14.38 -23.91
CA HIS A 487 -12.95 -15.15 -25.12
C HIS A 487 -13.19 -14.37 -26.43
N LYS A 488 -13.91 -13.24 -26.38
CA LYS A 488 -14.18 -12.42 -27.57
C LYS A 488 -13.07 -11.40 -27.80
N HIS A 489 -12.83 -11.08 -29.07
CA HIS A 489 -11.95 -9.97 -29.45
C HIS A 489 -12.71 -8.64 -29.38
N PHE A 490 -12.11 -7.65 -28.74
CA PHE A 490 -12.64 -6.29 -28.61
C PHE A 490 -11.62 -5.31 -29.16
N SER A 491 -12.09 -4.27 -29.84
CA SER A 491 -11.27 -3.14 -30.25
C SER A 491 -11.65 -1.90 -29.44
N PHE A 492 -10.65 -1.13 -29.06
CA PHE A 492 -10.80 0.10 -28.30
C PHE A 492 -10.21 1.25 -29.11
N LYS A 493 -10.93 2.37 -29.24
CA LYS A 493 -10.48 3.48 -30.11
C LYS A 493 -9.70 4.56 -29.36
N GLN A 494 -9.99 4.74 -28.09
CA GLN A 494 -9.42 5.76 -27.21
C GLN A 494 -8.72 5.12 -26.01
N LEU A 495 -9.38 4.18 -25.32
CA LEU A 495 -8.81 3.58 -24.11
C LEU A 495 -7.66 2.62 -24.43
N MET A 496 -6.62 2.67 -23.60
CA MET A 496 -5.51 1.74 -23.60
C MET A 496 -5.79 0.61 -22.63
N ILE A 497 -5.90 -0.62 -23.13
CA ILE A 497 -6.31 -1.78 -22.32
C ILE A 497 -5.21 -2.82 -22.26
N SER A 498 -4.83 -3.18 -21.03
CA SER A 498 -3.98 -4.34 -20.74
C SER A 498 -4.86 -5.58 -20.58
N PRO A 499 -4.41 -6.81 -20.96
CA PRO A 499 -3.06 -7.19 -21.38
C PRO A 499 -2.77 -7.09 -22.89
N TYR A 500 -3.74 -6.71 -23.71
CA TYR A 500 -3.64 -6.91 -25.15
C TYR A 500 -3.00 -5.75 -25.91
N TYR A 501 -3.32 -4.50 -25.56
CA TYR A 501 -2.99 -3.34 -26.41
C TYR A 501 -2.07 -2.33 -25.74
N MET A 502 -2.09 -2.25 -24.41
CA MET A 502 -1.40 -1.19 -23.67
C MET A 502 0.11 -1.14 -23.94
N ARG A 503 0.80 -2.29 -23.97
CA ARG A 503 2.24 -2.35 -24.27
C ARG A 503 2.54 -1.78 -25.67
N GLU A 504 1.89 -2.34 -26.69
CA GLU A 504 2.12 -1.97 -28.09
C GLU A 504 1.85 -0.48 -28.34
N GLN A 505 0.80 0.07 -27.70
CA GLN A 505 0.48 1.49 -27.79
C GLN A 505 1.56 2.38 -27.16
N PHE A 506 2.07 2.03 -25.97
CA PHE A 506 3.19 2.78 -25.39
C PHE A 506 4.48 2.65 -26.21
N GLU A 507 4.78 1.46 -26.72
CA GLU A 507 5.93 1.29 -27.60
C GLU A 507 5.82 2.16 -28.85
N THR A 508 4.63 2.23 -29.45
CA THR A 508 4.36 3.08 -30.62
C THR A 508 4.57 4.55 -30.30
N LEU A 509 4.08 5.03 -29.15
CA LEU A 509 4.28 6.41 -28.70
C LEU A 509 5.76 6.74 -28.49
N ILE A 510 6.53 5.85 -27.86
CA ILE A 510 7.98 6.07 -27.67
C ILE A 510 8.73 6.03 -29.01
N LYS A 511 8.39 5.09 -29.90
CA LYS A 511 8.97 5.01 -31.25
C LYS A 511 8.68 6.27 -32.08
N GLN A 512 7.51 6.89 -31.87
CA GLN A 512 7.18 8.16 -32.52
C GLN A 512 8.05 9.32 -32.02
N GLU A 513 8.33 9.40 -30.70
CA GLU A 513 9.27 10.39 -30.16
C GLU A 513 10.69 10.17 -30.68
N ILE A 514 11.14 8.91 -30.78
CA ILE A 514 12.42 8.54 -31.41
C ILE A 514 12.51 9.10 -32.83
N LYS A 515 11.47 8.85 -33.66
CA LYS A 515 11.42 9.32 -35.04
C LYS A 515 11.45 10.85 -35.11
N ASN A 516 10.76 11.54 -34.20
CA ASN A 516 10.76 12.99 -34.12
C ASN A 516 12.18 13.51 -33.81
N ALA A 517 12.85 12.96 -32.79
CA ALA A 517 14.20 13.37 -32.40
C ALA A 517 15.22 13.13 -33.53
N GLN A 518 15.19 11.96 -34.18
CA GLN A 518 16.05 11.64 -35.32
C GLN A 518 15.81 12.57 -36.53
N SER A 519 14.61 13.14 -36.64
CA SER A 519 14.27 14.14 -37.67
C SER A 519 14.61 15.58 -37.26
N GLY A 520 15.34 15.78 -36.15
CA GLY A 520 15.70 17.10 -35.62
C GLY A 520 14.53 17.86 -34.98
N LYS A 521 13.38 17.21 -34.76
CA LYS A 521 12.21 17.83 -34.10
C LYS A 521 12.34 17.70 -32.60
N LYS A 522 11.74 18.65 -31.87
CA LYS A 522 11.63 18.55 -30.40
C LYS A 522 10.86 17.28 -30.03
N ALA A 523 11.41 16.50 -29.11
CA ALA A 523 10.83 15.24 -28.64
C ALA A 523 11.14 15.06 -27.16
N TYR A 524 10.12 14.75 -26.36
CA TYR A 524 10.30 14.47 -24.93
C TYR A 524 9.25 13.48 -24.43
N ILE A 525 9.60 12.79 -23.35
CA ILE A 525 8.72 11.87 -22.61
C ILE A 525 8.78 12.24 -21.12
N TYR A 526 7.67 12.73 -20.57
CA TYR A 526 7.55 13.02 -19.14
C TYR A 526 6.56 12.04 -18.53
N ALA A 527 6.96 11.29 -17.49
CA ALA A 527 6.09 10.29 -16.92
C ALA A 527 6.23 10.13 -15.40
N LYS A 528 5.13 9.73 -14.78
CA LYS A 528 5.01 9.46 -13.35
C LYS A 528 4.45 8.06 -13.14
N PHE A 529 5.14 7.25 -12.34
CA PHE A 529 4.72 5.89 -12.01
C PHE A 529 5.00 5.56 -10.54
N ASN A 530 4.31 4.54 -10.02
CA ASN A 530 4.73 3.95 -8.75
C ASN A 530 5.93 3.04 -8.92
N SER A 531 6.06 2.37 -10.06
CA SER A 531 7.18 1.46 -10.33
C SER A 531 7.49 1.39 -11.81
N LEU A 532 8.77 1.28 -12.13
CA LEU A 532 9.29 1.06 -13.48
C LEU A 532 10.23 -0.14 -13.43
N THR A 533 9.76 -1.30 -13.86
CA THR A 533 10.51 -2.55 -13.73
C THR A 533 10.45 -3.44 -14.96
N ASP A 534 9.71 -3.04 -16.00
CA ASP A 534 9.61 -3.80 -17.24
C ASP A 534 10.86 -3.61 -18.11
N GLU A 535 11.53 -4.71 -18.43
CA GLU A 535 12.85 -4.68 -19.09
C GLU A 535 12.75 -4.16 -20.54
N ASP A 536 11.70 -4.53 -21.26
CA ASP A 536 11.50 -4.13 -22.66
C ASP A 536 11.17 -2.64 -22.76
N MET A 537 10.30 -2.13 -21.88
CA MET A 537 10.02 -0.69 -21.80
C MET A 537 11.29 0.10 -21.43
N ILE A 538 12.09 -0.38 -20.46
CA ILE A 538 13.34 0.29 -20.08
C ILE A 538 14.35 0.29 -21.24
N SER A 539 14.48 -0.83 -21.95
CA SER A 539 15.32 -0.94 -23.14
C SER A 539 14.89 0.06 -24.22
N LEU A 540 13.58 0.23 -24.42
CA LEU A 540 13.06 1.20 -25.37
C LEU A 540 13.30 2.66 -24.94
N LEU A 541 13.22 2.97 -23.64
CA LEU A 541 13.58 4.29 -23.10
C LEU A 541 15.07 4.59 -23.29
N TYR A 542 15.96 3.60 -23.13
CA TYR A 542 17.38 3.78 -23.45
C TYR A 542 17.59 4.10 -24.93
N LYS A 543 16.91 3.40 -25.84
CA LYS A 543 16.94 3.72 -27.28
C LYS A 543 16.42 5.14 -27.56
N ALA A 544 15.38 5.57 -26.86
CA ALA A 544 14.85 6.93 -26.97
C ALA A 544 15.87 7.97 -26.50
N SER A 545 16.53 7.75 -25.38
CA SER A 545 17.62 8.62 -24.91
C SER A 545 18.75 8.71 -25.94
N GLN A 546 19.20 7.58 -26.49
CA GLN A 546 20.27 7.54 -27.51
C GLN A 546 19.88 8.26 -28.80
N ALA A 547 18.59 8.31 -29.13
CA ALA A 547 18.06 9.05 -30.27
C ALA A 547 17.92 10.56 -30.02
N GLY A 548 18.21 11.05 -28.81
CA GLY A 548 18.10 12.46 -28.44
C GLY A 548 16.77 12.87 -27.81
N VAL A 549 15.91 11.92 -27.43
CA VAL A 549 14.65 12.23 -26.73
C VAL A 549 14.95 12.60 -25.27
N GLU A 550 14.43 13.73 -24.80
CA GLU A 550 14.52 14.14 -23.40
C GLU A 550 13.51 13.35 -22.54
N ILE A 551 13.96 12.69 -21.46
CA ILE A 551 13.10 11.84 -20.63
C ILE A 551 13.18 12.25 -19.16
N ARG A 552 12.03 12.57 -18.57
CA ARG A 552 11.89 12.93 -17.14
C ARG A 552 10.93 11.97 -16.46
N LEU A 553 11.38 11.28 -15.43
CA LEU A 553 10.58 10.27 -14.73
C LEU A 553 10.45 10.56 -13.24
N ILE A 554 9.22 10.54 -12.73
CA ILE A 554 8.93 10.58 -11.30
C ILE A 554 8.50 9.17 -10.88
N VAL A 555 9.41 8.43 -10.22
CA VAL A 555 9.14 7.04 -9.80
C VAL A 555 9.31 6.91 -8.30
N ARG A 556 8.18 6.81 -7.58
CA ARG A 556 8.21 6.81 -6.11
C ARG A 556 8.66 5.48 -5.49
N GLY A 557 8.42 4.35 -6.15
CA GLY A 557 8.75 3.00 -5.68
C GLY A 557 9.97 2.41 -6.37
N ALA A 558 9.87 1.14 -6.78
CA ALA A 558 10.98 0.44 -7.44
C ALA A 558 11.20 0.95 -8.86
N CYS A 559 12.42 1.36 -9.16
CA CYS A 559 12.89 1.77 -10.48
C CYS A 559 14.11 0.93 -10.89
N CYS A 560 13.97 0.11 -11.94
CA CYS A 560 15.07 -0.70 -12.47
C CYS A 560 15.93 0.07 -13.49
N LEU A 561 15.44 1.20 -14.00
CA LEU A 561 16.17 2.03 -14.94
C LEU A 561 17.36 2.71 -14.26
N GLN A 562 18.49 2.80 -14.97
CA GLN A 562 19.69 3.56 -14.57
C GLN A 562 19.78 4.83 -15.42
N PRO A 563 19.55 6.03 -14.85
CA PRO A 563 19.68 7.28 -15.58
C PRO A 563 21.12 7.76 -15.66
N GLN A 564 21.38 8.70 -16.58
CA GLN A 564 22.67 9.39 -16.73
C GLN A 564 23.88 8.48 -17.01
N VAL A 565 23.66 7.31 -17.62
CA VAL A 565 24.74 6.43 -18.07
C VAL A 565 25.20 6.86 -19.45
N LYS A 566 26.49 7.17 -19.60
CA LYS A 566 27.11 7.56 -20.87
C LYS A 566 26.75 6.60 -22.00
N ASP A 567 26.45 7.14 -23.18
CA ASP A 567 26.09 6.39 -24.39
C ASP A 567 24.82 5.51 -24.26
N GLN A 568 24.02 5.65 -23.19
CA GLN A 568 22.82 4.84 -22.94
C GLN A 568 21.62 5.65 -22.43
N SER A 569 21.78 6.48 -21.40
CA SER A 569 20.69 7.15 -20.70
C SER A 569 21.01 8.60 -20.29
N GLU A 570 21.92 9.26 -21.01
CA GLU A 570 22.34 10.66 -20.78
C GLU A 570 21.18 11.66 -20.80
N ASN A 571 20.13 11.39 -21.58
CA ASN A 571 18.95 12.23 -21.67
C ASN A 571 17.81 11.80 -20.71
N ILE A 572 18.08 10.84 -19.81
CA ILE A 572 17.09 10.36 -18.83
C ILE A 572 17.44 10.88 -17.44
N ARG A 573 16.50 11.60 -16.81
CA ARG A 573 16.57 11.99 -15.39
C ARG A 573 15.42 11.35 -14.63
N VAL A 574 15.70 10.87 -13.43
CA VAL A 574 14.70 10.21 -12.59
C VAL A 574 14.76 10.74 -11.16
N ILE A 575 13.63 11.20 -10.65
CA ILE A 575 13.47 11.58 -9.25
C ILE A 575 12.45 10.69 -8.54
N SER A 576 12.50 10.69 -7.22
CA SER A 576 11.56 10.00 -6.35
C SER A 576 11.05 10.92 -5.26
N ILE A 577 9.73 11.07 -5.17
CA ILE A 577 9.09 11.88 -4.13
C ILE A 577 8.41 10.94 -3.14
N VAL A 578 8.85 11.03 -1.89
CA VAL A 578 8.22 10.39 -0.73
C VAL A 578 7.96 11.51 0.27
N ASP A 579 6.70 11.71 0.62
CA ASP A 579 6.25 12.77 1.52
C ASP A 579 4.95 12.29 2.21
N LYS A 580 4.24 13.20 2.86
CA LYS A 580 3.01 12.98 3.61
C LYS A 580 1.96 12.19 2.83
N TYR A 581 1.66 12.59 1.60
CA TYR A 581 0.75 11.85 0.73
C TYR A 581 1.52 10.79 -0.06
N LEU A 582 0.86 9.66 -0.22
CA LEU A 582 1.37 8.54 -0.98
C LEU A 582 1.15 8.84 -2.46
N GLU A 583 2.21 9.24 -3.16
CA GLU A 583 2.20 9.46 -4.61
C GLU A 583 1.74 8.20 -5.33
N HIS A 584 0.52 8.16 -5.87
CA HIS A 584 -0.07 6.93 -6.44
C HIS A 584 -0.49 7.08 -7.91
N ALA A 585 -0.78 8.30 -8.35
CA ALA A 585 -1.19 8.64 -9.70
C ALA A 585 -0.15 8.20 -10.73
N ARG A 586 -0.63 7.73 -11.88
CA ARG A 586 0.20 7.49 -13.06
C ARG A 586 -0.19 8.41 -14.19
N LEU A 587 0.81 9.01 -14.80
CA LEU A 587 0.70 10.03 -15.84
C LEU A 587 1.80 9.78 -16.86
N ALA A 588 1.50 9.89 -18.15
CA ALA A 588 2.49 9.90 -19.21
C ALA A 588 2.17 11.01 -20.22
N ILE A 589 3.17 11.79 -20.58
CA ILE A 589 3.12 12.93 -21.49
C ILE A 589 4.16 12.68 -22.58
N PHE A 590 3.70 12.65 -23.83
CA PHE A 590 4.55 12.53 -25.02
C PHE A 590 4.43 13.82 -25.82
N HIS A 591 5.55 14.43 -26.20
CA HIS A 591 5.55 15.73 -26.87
C HIS A 591 4.80 15.74 -28.20
N ASN A 592 4.93 14.67 -28.97
CA ASN A 592 4.27 14.42 -30.25
C ASN A 592 4.33 15.63 -31.21
N ASN A 593 5.54 16.16 -31.39
CA ASN A 593 5.82 17.31 -32.27
C ASN A 593 4.94 18.54 -31.97
N GLY A 594 4.58 18.77 -30.70
CA GLY A 594 3.84 19.93 -30.24
C GLY A 594 2.35 19.67 -29.97
N ASP A 595 1.78 18.55 -30.42
CA ASP A 595 0.43 18.12 -30.06
C ASP A 595 0.48 17.02 -29.00
N GLU A 596 0.78 17.45 -27.77
CA GLU A 596 1.11 16.57 -26.66
C GLU A 596 0.01 15.55 -26.36
N ASN A 597 0.40 14.28 -26.29
CA ASN A 597 -0.47 13.19 -25.88
C ASN A 597 -0.29 12.93 -24.38
N ILE A 598 -1.37 13.12 -23.61
CA ILE A 598 -1.37 12.97 -22.15
C ILE A 598 -2.31 11.85 -21.75
N TYR A 599 -1.83 10.94 -20.90
CA TYR A 599 -2.57 9.78 -20.42
C TYR A 599 -2.54 9.69 -18.90
N ILE A 600 -3.69 9.41 -18.30
CA ILE A 600 -3.77 8.90 -16.93
C ILE A 600 -4.13 7.42 -16.97
N MET A 601 -3.66 6.62 -16.02
CA MET A 601 -3.83 5.17 -16.07
C MET A 601 -3.77 4.49 -14.71
N SER A 602 -4.35 3.29 -14.62
CA SER A 602 -4.22 2.42 -13.45
C SER A 602 -2.92 1.61 -13.44
N ALA A 603 -2.26 1.48 -14.59
CA ALA A 603 -1.05 0.69 -14.80
C ALA A 603 0.23 1.43 -14.41
N ASP A 604 1.18 0.66 -13.88
CA ASP A 604 2.60 1.02 -13.86
C ASP A 604 3.32 0.35 -15.05
N TRP A 605 4.53 0.79 -15.38
CA TRP A 605 5.40 0.09 -16.33
C TRP A 605 6.11 -1.10 -15.66
N MET A 606 5.29 -2.11 -15.34
CA MET A 606 5.73 -3.45 -14.92
C MET A 606 5.08 -4.49 -15.82
N THR A 607 5.78 -5.58 -16.14
CA THR A 607 5.29 -6.68 -16.99
C THR A 607 3.91 -7.21 -16.57
N ARG A 608 3.67 -7.34 -15.26
CA ARG A 608 2.36 -7.80 -14.76
C ARG A 608 1.21 -6.84 -15.05
N ASN A 609 1.49 -5.53 -15.12
CA ASN A 609 0.49 -4.50 -15.37
C ASN A 609 0.26 -4.34 -16.88
N LEU A 610 1.29 -4.52 -17.70
CA LEU A 610 1.21 -4.40 -19.15
C LEU A 610 0.65 -5.66 -19.83
N ASP A 611 0.89 -6.85 -19.27
CA ASP A 611 0.64 -8.12 -19.98
C ASP A 611 -0.19 -9.15 -19.20
N ARG A 612 -0.50 -8.94 -17.91
CA ARG A 612 -1.15 -9.97 -17.06
C ARG A 612 -2.34 -9.49 -16.25
N ARG A 613 -2.70 -8.22 -16.34
CA ARG A 613 -3.78 -7.61 -15.58
C ARG A 613 -4.68 -6.84 -16.52
N VAL A 614 -5.93 -6.68 -16.15
CA VAL A 614 -6.80 -5.70 -16.82
C VAL A 614 -6.55 -4.35 -16.18
N GLU A 615 -5.87 -3.50 -16.94
CA GLU A 615 -5.59 -2.11 -16.60
C GLU A 615 -6.19 -1.21 -17.67
N VAL A 616 -6.55 0.01 -17.29
CA VAL A 616 -7.12 1.01 -18.20
C VAL A 616 -6.25 2.26 -18.16
N GLY A 617 -5.84 2.74 -19.32
CA GLY A 617 -5.32 4.09 -19.56
C GLY A 617 -6.30 4.88 -20.41
N THR A 618 -6.45 6.17 -20.13
CA THR A 618 -7.30 7.07 -20.92
C THR A 618 -6.51 8.27 -21.42
N PRO A 619 -6.63 8.63 -22.71
CA PRO A 619 -6.12 9.90 -23.20
C PRO A 619 -6.94 11.04 -22.58
N ILE A 620 -6.28 12.16 -22.37
CA ILE A 620 -6.91 13.41 -21.95
C ILE A 620 -7.15 14.25 -23.19
N LEU A 621 -8.42 14.41 -23.55
CA LEU A 621 -8.82 15.12 -24.77
C LEU A 621 -9.04 16.63 -24.53
N ASP A 622 -9.53 17.00 -23.34
CA ASP A 622 -9.77 18.39 -22.97
C ASP A 622 -8.45 19.17 -22.76
N LYS A 623 -8.31 20.29 -23.47
CA LYS A 623 -7.08 21.11 -23.46
C LYS A 623 -6.77 21.72 -22.09
N LYS A 624 -7.78 22.15 -21.33
CA LYS A 624 -7.57 22.72 -19.99
C LYS A 624 -7.11 21.66 -18.99
N ILE A 625 -7.65 20.44 -19.12
CA ILE A 625 -7.20 19.31 -18.31
C ILE A 625 -5.76 18.92 -18.69
N LYS A 626 -5.41 18.94 -19.99
CA LYS A 626 -4.02 18.74 -20.43
C LYS A 626 -3.07 19.74 -19.76
N GLU A 627 -3.38 21.03 -19.81
CA GLU A 627 -2.58 22.09 -19.18
C GLU A 627 -2.45 21.89 -17.66
N THR A 628 -3.55 21.54 -16.99
CA THR A 628 -3.57 21.25 -15.54
C THR A 628 -2.64 20.09 -15.18
N LEU A 629 -2.61 19.02 -15.98
CA LEU A 629 -1.75 17.86 -15.74
C LEU A 629 -0.27 18.13 -16.03
N LYS A 630 0.03 18.99 -17.01
CA LYS A 630 1.40 19.46 -17.24
C LYS A 630 1.91 20.28 -16.07
N GLU A 631 1.10 21.22 -15.58
CA GLU A 631 1.48 22.04 -14.44
C GLU A 631 1.64 21.19 -13.18
N PHE A 632 0.74 20.22 -12.97
CA PHE A 632 0.90 19.20 -11.93
C PHE A 632 2.27 18.49 -12.03
N PHE A 633 2.64 18.02 -13.23
CA PHE A 633 3.92 17.34 -13.43
C PHE A 633 5.10 18.28 -13.15
N ASN A 634 5.04 19.52 -13.65
CA ASN A 634 6.10 20.51 -13.46
C ASN A 634 6.29 20.86 -11.98
N ILE A 635 5.21 21.09 -11.23
CA ILE A 635 5.30 21.35 -9.78
C ILE A 635 5.97 20.20 -9.04
N GLN A 636 5.61 18.94 -9.38
CA GLN A 636 6.29 17.78 -8.80
C GLN A 636 7.75 17.66 -9.23
N TRP A 637 8.04 17.94 -10.50
CA TRP A 637 9.40 17.88 -11.04
C TRP A 637 10.32 18.94 -10.41
N SER A 638 9.77 20.09 -10.05
CA SER A 638 10.47 21.20 -9.38
C SER A 638 10.65 21.01 -7.87
N ASP A 639 10.21 19.88 -7.30
CA ASP A 639 10.36 19.61 -5.87
C ASP A 639 11.85 19.53 -5.50
N ASN A 640 12.25 20.32 -4.50
CA ASN A 640 13.62 20.38 -3.98
C ASN A 640 13.67 20.29 -2.44
N GLU A 641 12.58 19.80 -1.83
CA GLU A 641 12.52 19.52 -0.38
C GLU A 641 12.37 18.02 -0.09
N LYS A 642 11.63 17.30 -0.92
CA LYS A 642 11.25 15.89 -0.73
C LYS A 642 11.62 15.00 -1.90
N ALA A 643 11.99 15.56 -3.05
CA ALA A 643 12.55 14.79 -4.16
C ALA A 643 13.94 14.24 -3.82
N ARG A 644 14.15 12.96 -4.16
CA ARG A 644 15.45 12.30 -4.18
C ARG A 644 15.89 12.02 -5.61
N ASP A 645 17.15 12.25 -5.91
CA ASP A 645 17.77 11.91 -7.20
C ASP A 645 18.10 10.40 -7.25
N LEU A 646 17.75 9.74 -8.37
CA LEU A 646 18.03 8.32 -8.59
C LEU A 646 19.18 8.05 -9.57
N THR A 647 19.99 9.07 -9.86
CA THR A 647 21.21 8.97 -10.69
C THR A 647 22.18 7.94 -10.12
N ILE A 648 22.53 8.04 -8.84
CA ILE A 648 23.39 7.06 -8.17
C ILE A 648 22.52 6.04 -7.47
N PHE A 649 22.53 4.79 -7.95
CA PHE A 649 21.71 3.71 -7.38
C PHE A 649 22.00 3.51 -5.89
N GLY A 650 20.97 3.66 -5.06
CA GLY A 650 21.04 3.45 -3.62
C GLY A 650 21.53 4.63 -2.79
N SER A 651 21.92 5.75 -3.40
CA SER A 651 22.32 6.96 -2.65
C SER A 651 21.15 7.63 -1.92
N ASN A 652 19.98 7.70 -2.58
CA ASN A 652 18.79 8.40 -2.11
C ASN A 652 19.09 9.84 -1.65
N GLU A 653 20.00 10.52 -2.34
CA GLU A 653 20.33 11.93 -2.08
C GLU A 653 19.14 12.82 -2.43
N TYR A 654 18.88 13.84 -1.60
CA TYR A 654 17.88 14.85 -1.92
C TYR A 654 18.34 15.66 -3.13
N VAL A 655 17.40 16.07 -3.98
CA VAL A 655 17.69 16.99 -5.09
C VAL A 655 18.22 18.30 -4.53
N GLU A 656 19.36 18.76 -5.05
CA GLU A 656 19.96 20.02 -4.61
C GLU A 656 19.05 21.21 -4.93
N LYS A 657 18.89 22.10 -3.95
CA LYS A 657 18.05 23.30 -4.11
C LYS A 657 18.62 24.27 -5.14
N GLY A 658 19.95 24.39 -5.21
CA GLY A 658 20.61 25.47 -5.97
C GLY A 658 20.09 26.85 -5.55
N ASP A 659 19.97 27.77 -6.51
CA ASP A 659 19.37 29.11 -6.32
C ASP A 659 17.82 29.10 -6.49
N ASN A 660 17.20 27.93 -6.67
CA ASN A 660 15.76 27.84 -6.88
C ASN A 660 14.98 28.10 -5.59
N GLN A 661 13.77 28.65 -5.72
CA GLN A 661 12.88 28.81 -4.57
C GLN A 661 12.54 27.44 -3.96
N PRO A 662 12.40 27.36 -2.61
CA PRO A 662 11.95 26.14 -1.97
C PRO A 662 10.58 25.70 -2.49
N CYS A 663 10.50 24.46 -2.94
CA CYS A 663 9.29 23.85 -3.47
C CYS A 663 9.08 22.48 -2.82
N ARG A 664 8.04 22.39 -1.99
CA ARG A 664 7.45 21.13 -1.55
C ARG A 664 6.21 20.86 -2.36
N SER A 665 6.33 19.97 -3.33
CA SER A 665 5.32 19.77 -4.38
C SER A 665 3.92 19.51 -3.85
N GLN A 666 3.77 18.73 -2.77
CA GLN A 666 2.45 18.45 -2.21
C GLN A 666 1.76 19.70 -1.64
N MET A 667 2.52 20.64 -1.08
CA MET A 667 1.93 21.90 -0.58
C MET A 667 1.66 22.86 -1.75
N ALA A 668 2.62 22.97 -2.68
CA ALA A 668 2.47 23.78 -3.89
C ALA A 668 1.28 23.35 -4.76
N LEU A 669 1.04 22.04 -4.87
CA LEU A 669 -0.13 21.49 -5.57
C LEU A 669 -1.45 21.87 -4.90
N TYR A 670 -1.51 21.86 -3.57
CA TYR A 670 -2.70 22.30 -2.86
C TYR A 670 -2.99 23.78 -3.15
N ASP A 671 -1.97 24.64 -3.12
CA ASP A 671 -2.12 26.06 -3.44
C ASP A 671 -2.48 26.29 -4.92
N PHE A 672 -1.90 25.52 -5.83
CA PHE A 672 -2.26 25.52 -7.25
C PHE A 672 -3.75 25.25 -7.47
N TYR A 673 -4.29 24.15 -6.92
CA TYR A 673 -5.72 23.84 -7.03
C TYR A 673 -6.60 24.87 -6.32
N LYS A 674 -6.14 25.40 -5.18
CA LYS A 674 -6.86 26.47 -4.46
C LYS A 674 -6.95 27.76 -5.26
N ASN A 675 -5.91 28.11 -6.02
CA ASN A 675 -5.90 29.30 -6.86
C ASN A 675 -6.75 29.10 -8.13
N LEU A 676 -6.69 27.92 -8.75
CA LEU A 676 -7.57 27.54 -9.86
C LEU A 676 -9.06 27.72 -9.48
N ASN A 677 -9.41 27.38 -8.24
CA ASN A 677 -10.76 27.57 -7.69
C ASN A 677 -11.17 29.04 -7.53
N LYS A 678 -10.22 29.96 -7.36
CA LYS A 678 -10.49 31.40 -7.23
C LYS A 678 -10.69 32.06 -8.59
N GLU A 679 -9.88 31.70 -9.58
CA GLU A 679 -9.97 32.25 -10.94
C GLU A 679 -11.25 31.84 -11.68
N THR A 680 -11.88 30.75 -11.23
CA THR A 680 -13.13 30.23 -11.82
C THR A 680 -14.40 30.83 -11.17
N LYS A 681 -14.27 31.56 -10.05
CA LYS A 681 -15.37 32.28 -9.39
C LYS A 681 -15.50 33.69 -9.96
#